data_AF-A0A838G7B5-F1
#
_entry.id   AF-A0A838G7B5-F1
#
_cell.length_a   1.000
_cell.length_b   1.000
_cell.length_c   1.000
_cell.angle_alpha   90.00
_cell.angle_beta   90.00
_cell.angle_gamma   90.00
#
_symmetry.space_group_name_H-M   'P 1'
#
loop_
_entity.id
_entity.type
_entity.pdbx_description
1 polymer ?
#
loop_
_entity_poly.entity_id
_entity_poly.type
_entity_poly.pdbx_seq_one_letter_code
_entity_poly.pdbx_strand_id
1 'polypeptide(L)'
;EQREATTTLPSDRTLLVERFRDELGDWRMVVHSPYGAQVHAPWALAIGVRLRERYGIDAQAIPADDGIVLRIPETDQEPPGAEVVMFEPDEIEDLVTTEVGASALFASRFRECASRALLLPRRDPGRRSPLWQQRQRSAQLLQVASKYPSFPIVLEAVRECLQDVYDVPALVGLMRRLSSREVRAVEVATTAPSPFARSLLFGYVAAFMYEGDNPIAERRAAALSLDQGLLAELLGRAELRELLDPAALAELERELQRLTDDRRARDAEGVADLLRLLGPLTDDEVAARSTADPAGWLELLRESRRIVRVRVGGAECWAVVEDVARLRDGLGVPVPPGSPDVFTEPVDDPLADLVGRYARTHGPFTTSDVADRLGLGVAVAHQTLTRLAAQGRVLEGEFRPAGAGPEWCDAEVLRRLRRRSLAALRKEVEPVEPATLGRFLPAWQNLTGAGSRGLRGVDGVVSVVEQLAGCPVPASALEALVLGARVVDYVPSMLDELTAAGEVLWSGHGTLPGTDGWVSLHLADSAHLTLPDQAEIDTTPVHDAVVEALSGGGAYFFRSLSDLVGQAVGTTDDKALEAAVWDLVWSGRLSNDTLTPVRALISGGRTTHRRRPPAPRARLSSRRSAARRPGLPSRTGPATMAGRWTLLPDLEPDATRRAHAAAEGLLERHGV
;
A
#
# COMPACT_ATOMS: atom_id res chain seq x y z
N GLU A 1 36.38 -17.09 -9.25
CA GLU A 1 35.18 -16.24 -9.04
C GLU A 1 35.48 -14.91 -8.36
N GLN A 2 35.50 -14.78 -7.02
CA GLN A 2 35.63 -13.45 -6.38
C GLN A 2 36.88 -12.67 -6.84
N ARG A 3 38.05 -13.31 -6.86
CA ARG A 3 39.29 -12.69 -7.32
C ARG A 3 39.26 -12.31 -8.80
N GLU A 4 38.47 -13.00 -9.63
CA GLU A 4 38.31 -12.65 -11.05
C GLU A 4 37.42 -11.42 -11.21
N ALA A 5 36.37 -11.29 -10.38
CA ALA A 5 35.47 -10.15 -10.37
C ALA A 5 36.13 -8.87 -9.83
N THR A 6 36.89 -8.97 -8.73
CA THR A 6 37.38 -7.79 -7.99
C THR A 6 38.90 -7.62 -8.02
N THR A 7 39.64 -8.49 -8.71
CA THR A 7 41.13 -8.53 -8.77
C THR A 7 41.84 -8.82 -7.44
N THR A 8 41.25 -8.41 -6.31
CA THR A 8 41.76 -8.54 -4.94
C THR A 8 40.67 -9.11 -4.04
N LEU A 9 41.06 -9.90 -3.03
CA LEU A 9 40.14 -10.48 -2.04
C LEU A 9 40.14 -9.64 -0.75
N PRO A 10 38.98 -9.43 -0.11
CA PRO A 10 38.93 -8.81 1.21
C PRO A 10 39.57 -9.72 2.26
N SER A 11 40.28 -9.12 3.21
CA SER A 11 40.97 -9.80 4.30
C SER A 11 41.07 -8.91 5.54
N ASP A 12 41.64 -9.44 6.62
CA ASP A 12 41.97 -8.69 7.84
C ASP A 12 42.94 -7.52 7.60
N ARG A 13 43.57 -7.42 6.41
CA ARG A 13 44.48 -6.32 6.07
C ARG A 13 44.07 -5.55 4.82
N THR A 14 43.02 -5.97 4.14
CA THR A 14 42.57 -5.34 2.89
C THR A 14 41.04 -5.25 2.89
N LEU A 15 40.54 -4.04 3.00
CA LEU A 15 39.14 -3.69 2.80
C LEU A 15 38.91 -3.46 1.32
N LEU A 16 37.79 -3.95 0.80
CA LEU A 16 37.43 -3.77 -0.59
C LEU A 16 36.14 -2.95 -0.66
N VAL A 17 36.18 -1.82 -1.36
CA VAL A 17 35.03 -0.96 -1.64
C VAL A 17 34.63 -1.21 -3.09
N GLU A 18 33.60 -2.03 -3.27
CA GLU A 18 33.06 -2.37 -4.58
C GLU A 18 31.92 -1.41 -4.96
N ARG A 19 31.97 -0.86 -6.17
CA ARG A 19 30.95 0.05 -6.71
C ARG A 19 30.38 -0.53 -8.01
N PHE A 20 29.06 -0.64 -8.09
CA PHE A 20 28.37 -1.03 -9.32
C PHE A 20 27.02 -0.32 -9.41
N ARG A 21 26.46 -0.27 -10.61
CA ARG A 21 25.10 0.25 -10.80
C ARG A 21 24.11 -0.90 -10.70
N ASP A 22 23.01 -0.62 -10.04
CA ASP A 22 21.83 -1.48 -10.05
C ASP A 22 21.11 -1.37 -11.40
N GLU A 23 20.23 -2.33 -11.67
CA GLU A 23 19.38 -2.35 -12.86
C GLU A 23 18.41 -1.17 -12.92
N LEU A 24 18.22 -0.38 -11.85
CA LEU A 24 17.42 0.85 -11.88
C LEU A 24 18.23 2.11 -12.25
N GLY A 25 19.56 2.01 -12.27
CA GLY A 25 20.49 3.13 -12.42
C GLY A 25 21.06 3.66 -11.09
N ASP A 26 20.51 3.25 -9.96
CA ASP A 26 21.02 3.59 -8.63
C ASP A 26 22.43 3.00 -8.41
N TRP A 27 23.28 3.72 -7.69
CA TRP A 27 24.59 3.23 -7.31
C TRP A 27 24.52 2.37 -6.06
N ARG A 28 25.17 1.20 -6.10
CA ARG A 28 25.44 0.38 -4.93
C ARG A 28 26.92 0.44 -4.60
N MET A 29 27.22 0.75 -3.35
CA MET A 29 28.57 0.69 -2.80
C MET A 29 28.59 -0.36 -1.69
N VAL A 30 29.43 -1.37 -1.85
CA VAL A 30 29.57 -2.49 -0.91
C VAL A 30 30.97 -2.46 -0.30
N VAL A 31 31.03 -2.32 1.02
CA VAL A 31 32.26 -2.37 1.80
C VAL A 31 32.45 -3.79 2.30
N HIS A 32 33.37 -4.54 1.71
CA HIS A 32 33.70 -5.90 2.14
C HIS A 32 34.73 -5.87 3.26
N SER A 33 34.37 -6.47 4.40
CA SER A 33 35.20 -6.45 5.59
C SER A 33 34.89 -7.64 6.52
N PRO A 34 35.89 -8.32 7.10
CA PRO A 34 35.65 -9.48 7.96
C PRO A 34 35.56 -9.13 9.46
N TYR A 35 35.30 -7.87 9.84
CA TYR A 35 35.36 -7.43 11.24
C TYR A 35 34.03 -7.58 12.02
N GLY A 36 32.99 -8.14 11.40
CA GLY A 36 31.73 -8.50 12.06
C GLY A 36 30.74 -7.35 12.23
N ALA A 37 29.47 -7.69 12.44
CA ALA A 37 28.38 -6.72 12.51
C ALA A 37 28.50 -5.72 13.67
N GLN A 38 29.15 -6.11 14.77
CA GLN A 38 29.38 -5.22 15.93
C GLN A 38 30.29 -4.03 15.60
N VAL A 39 31.18 -4.17 14.61
CA VAL A 39 32.02 -3.08 14.07
C VAL A 39 31.33 -2.40 12.90
N HIS A 40 30.67 -3.15 12.02
CA HIS A 40 30.04 -2.60 10.83
C HIS A 40 28.81 -1.76 11.11
N ALA A 41 28.01 -2.09 12.13
CA ALA A 41 26.82 -1.33 12.48
C ALA A 41 27.11 0.12 12.92
N PRO A 42 28.03 0.38 13.89
CA PRO A 42 28.41 1.76 14.21
C PRO A 42 29.13 2.45 13.04
N TRP A 43 29.90 1.72 12.24
CA TRP A 43 30.56 2.27 11.07
C TRP A 43 29.56 2.72 9.98
N ALA A 44 28.50 1.94 9.77
CA ALA A 44 27.42 2.26 8.83
C ALA A 44 26.67 3.55 9.22
N LEU A 45 26.43 3.77 10.53
CA LEU A 45 25.85 5.02 11.03
C LEU A 45 26.71 6.23 10.66
N ALA A 46 28.01 6.15 10.95
CA ALA A 46 28.95 7.23 10.65
C ALA A 46 29.07 7.50 9.14
N ILE A 47 29.08 6.45 8.32
CA ILE A 47 29.07 6.57 6.85
C ILE A 47 27.81 7.28 6.37
N GLY A 48 26.63 6.91 6.91
CA GLY A 48 25.36 7.55 6.55
C GLY A 48 25.34 9.04 6.86
N VAL A 49 25.88 9.45 8.01
CA VAL A 49 25.99 10.87 8.41
C VAL A 49 26.92 11.62 7.48
N ARG A 50 28.11 11.08 7.21
CA ARG A 50 29.07 11.71 6.29
C ARG A 50 28.51 11.88 4.89
N LEU A 51 27.77 10.90 4.37
CA LEU A 51 27.12 11.00 3.05
C LEU A 51 26.06 12.11 3.04
N ARG A 52 25.28 12.24 4.12
CA ARG A 52 24.27 13.28 4.28
C ARG A 52 24.89 14.68 4.38
N GLU A 53 25.91 14.86 5.22
CA GLU A 53 26.51 16.17 5.50
C GLU A 53 27.42 16.66 4.37
N ARG A 54 28.28 15.78 3.84
CA ARG A 54 29.32 16.17 2.88
C ARG A 54 28.84 16.14 1.43
N TYR A 55 27.92 15.24 1.11
CA TYR A 55 27.45 15.02 -0.26
C TYR A 55 25.95 15.33 -0.44
N GLY A 56 25.21 15.60 0.64
CA GLY A 56 23.76 15.82 0.55
C GLY A 56 22.97 14.58 0.15
N ILE A 57 23.58 13.39 0.28
CA ILE A 57 23.00 12.11 -0.16
C ILE A 57 22.41 11.41 1.07
N ASP A 58 21.09 11.19 1.08
CA ASP A 58 20.46 10.33 2.07
C ASP A 58 20.64 8.86 1.67
N ALA A 59 21.81 8.31 1.98
CA ALA A 59 22.15 6.93 1.65
C ALA A 59 21.63 5.98 2.73
N GLN A 60 20.96 4.90 2.30
CA GLN A 60 20.57 3.82 3.20
C GLN A 60 21.77 2.88 3.38
N ALA A 61 22.25 2.77 4.62
CA ALA A 61 23.37 1.91 5.00
C ALA A 61 22.86 0.69 5.77
N ILE A 62 23.12 -0.52 5.29
CA ILE A 62 22.78 -1.75 5.98
C ILE A 62 24.05 -2.52 6.34
N PRO A 63 24.34 -2.69 7.64
CA PRO A 63 25.46 -3.50 8.09
C PRO A 63 25.12 -4.99 8.06
N ALA A 64 26.13 -5.81 7.79
CA ALA A 64 26.11 -7.26 7.91
C ALA A 64 27.43 -7.73 8.55
N ASP A 65 27.59 -9.03 8.81
CA ASP A 65 28.84 -9.54 9.40
C ASP A 65 30.05 -9.41 8.48
N ASP A 66 29.85 -9.53 7.17
CA ASP A 66 30.93 -9.53 6.17
C ASP A 66 31.08 -8.19 5.43
N GLY A 67 30.32 -7.16 5.82
CA GLY A 67 30.42 -5.85 5.19
C GLY A 67 29.27 -4.89 5.43
N ILE A 68 29.25 -3.79 4.66
CA ILE A 68 28.22 -2.76 4.67
C ILE A 68 27.72 -2.52 3.24
N VAL A 69 26.40 -2.53 3.05
CA VAL A 69 25.77 -2.20 1.78
C VAL A 69 25.20 -0.79 1.85
N LEU A 70 25.55 0.05 0.87
CA LEU A 70 25.10 1.43 0.74
C LEU A 70 24.35 1.60 -0.57
N ARG A 71 23.12 2.10 -0.48
CA ARG A 71 22.33 2.50 -1.65
C ARG A 71 22.40 4.01 -1.83
N ILE A 72 22.87 4.45 -2.99
CA ILE A 72 22.99 5.85 -3.39
C ILE A 72 22.08 6.07 -4.60
N PRO A 73 21.06 6.97 -4.51
CA PRO A 73 20.18 7.28 -5.64
C PRO A 73 20.96 7.74 -6.88
N GLU A 74 20.45 7.43 -8.07
CA GLU A 74 21.02 7.93 -9.33
C GLU A 74 21.11 9.47 -9.31
N THR A 75 22.33 9.98 -9.36
CA THR A 75 22.66 11.41 -9.41
C THR A 75 23.68 11.64 -10.54
N ASP A 76 23.74 12.86 -11.08
CA ASP A 76 24.67 13.23 -12.17
C ASP A 76 26.16 13.21 -11.73
N GLN A 77 26.43 12.98 -10.44
CA GLN A 77 27.77 12.91 -9.86
C GLN A 77 28.22 11.46 -9.68
N GLU A 78 29.51 11.21 -9.88
CA GLU A 78 30.11 9.92 -9.59
C GLU A 78 30.04 9.66 -8.07
N PRO A 79 29.63 8.45 -7.62
CA PRO A 79 29.51 8.16 -6.20
C PRO A 79 30.89 8.27 -5.54
N PRO A 80 30.93 8.77 -4.30
CA PRO A 80 32.19 8.93 -3.58
C PRO A 80 32.88 7.58 -3.36
N GLY A 81 34.22 7.62 -3.26
CA GLY A 81 35.10 6.45 -3.23
C GLY A 81 35.32 5.89 -1.83
N ALA A 82 36.47 5.24 -1.63
CA ALA A 82 36.86 4.64 -0.36
C ALA A 82 37.13 5.69 0.74
N GLU A 83 37.24 6.98 0.40
CA GLU A 83 37.36 8.05 1.39
C GLU A 83 36.14 8.16 2.31
N VAL A 84 34.97 7.73 1.85
CA VAL A 84 33.75 7.77 2.67
C VAL A 84 33.88 6.89 3.90
N VAL A 85 34.60 5.78 3.78
CA VAL A 85 34.71 4.76 4.83
C VAL A 85 35.87 5.03 5.81
N MET A 86 36.72 6.03 5.53
CA MET A 86 37.91 6.35 6.34
C MET A 86 37.66 7.55 7.26
N PHE A 87 37.65 7.34 8.57
CA PHE A 87 37.40 8.38 9.58
C PHE A 87 38.64 8.61 10.44
N GLU A 88 38.78 9.81 11.02
CA GLU A 88 39.76 10.00 12.09
C GLU A 88 39.33 9.24 13.36
N PRO A 89 40.25 8.65 14.13
CA PRO A 89 39.91 7.82 15.29
C PRO A 89 39.08 8.52 16.37
N ASP A 90 39.31 9.82 16.60
CA ASP A 90 38.55 10.60 17.58
C ASP A 90 37.20 11.03 17.00
N GLU A 91 37.14 11.30 15.68
CA GLU A 91 35.91 11.66 14.96
C GLU A 91 34.88 10.52 14.96
N ILE A 92 35.32 9.28 14.75
CA ILE A 92 34.40 8.14 14.64
C ILE A 92 33.70 7.82 15.97
N GLU A 93 34.39 7.97 17.09
CA GLU A 93 33.83 7.73 18.42
C GLU A 93 32.74 8.75 18.76
N ASP A 94 33.01 10.03 18.49
CA ASP A 94 32.08 11.13 18.71
C ASP A 94 30.83 11.02 17.80
N LEU A 95 31.02 10.68 16.53
CA LEU A 95 29.91 10.50 15.58
C LEU A 95 28.98 9.36 16.01
N VAL A 96 29.53 8.18 16.33
CA VAL A 96 28.72 7.03 16.75
C VAL A 96 27.95 7.36 18.03
N THR A 97 28.58 8.05 18.98
CA THR A 97 27.95 8.43 20.25
C THR A 97 26.80 9.43 20.05
N THR A 98 26.94 10.36 19.11
CA THR A 98 25.92 11.37 18.82
C THR A 98 24.72 10.76 18.09
N GLU A 99 24.99 9.86 17.14
CA GLU A 99 23.98 9.35 16.21
C GLU A 99 23.24 8.11 16.70
N VAL A 100 23.79 7.38 17.67
CA VAL A 100 23.16 6.16 18.21
C VAL A 100 21.73 6.42 18.69
N GLY A 101 21.44 7.61 19.23
CA GLY A 101 20.11 7.99 19.74
C GLY A 101 19.01 8.06 18.67
N ALA A 102 19.37 8.24 17.40
CA ALA A 102 18.44 8.25 16.27
C ALA A 102 18.30 6.88 15.59
N SER A 103 19.08 5.88 16.01
CA SER A 103 19.11 4.55 15.38
C SER A 103 17.91 3.67 15.75
N ALA A 104 17.53 2.76 14.84
CA ALA A 104 16.51 1.74 15.11
C ALA A 104 16.93 0.78 16.24
N LEU A 105 18.23 0.49 16.36
CA LEU A 105 18.77 -0.32 17.45
C LEU A 105 18.49 0.32 18.81
N PHE A 106 18.76 1.62 18.95
CA PHE A 106 18.50 2.35 20.18
C PHE A 106 17.02 2.34 20.55
N ALA A 107 16.12 2.54 19.58
CA ALA A 107 14.67 2.44 19.84
C ALA A 107 14.27 1.04 20.35
N SER A 108 14.87 -0.03 19.83
CA SER A 108 14.62 -1.39 20.32
C SER A 108 15.20 -1.61 21.73
N ARG A 109 16.44 -1.18 21.99
CA ARG A 109 17.08 -1.32 23.31
C ARG A 109 16.39 -0.48 24.37
N PHE A 110 15.96 0.73 24.03
CA PHE A 110 15.15 1.57 24.91
C PHE A 110 13.86 0.87 25.35
N ARG A 111 13.17 0.20 24.41
CA ARG A 111 11.97 -0.59 24.71
C ARG A 111 12.26 -1.77 25.65
N GLU A 112 13.35 -2.47 25.42
CA GLU A 112 13.79 -3.58 26.27
C GLU A 112 14.15 -3.10 27.68
N CYS A 113 14.94 -2.03 27.79
CA CYS A 113 15.30 -1.40 29.06
C CYS A 113 14.07 -0.88 29.82
N ALA A 114 13.16 -0.17 29.15
CA ALA A 114 11.93 0.35 29.76
C ALA A 114 10.99 -0.79 30.25
N SER A 115 10.91 -1.88 29.49
CA SER A 115 10.14 -3.07 29.86
C SER A 115 10.77 -3.80 31.06
N ARG A 116 12.10 -3.96 31.06
CA ARG A 116 12.89 -4.58 32.13
C ARG A 116 12.84 -3.76 33.42
N ALA A 117 12.80 -2.43 33.32
CA ALA A 117 12.63 -1.50 34.43
C ALA A 117 11.16 -1.36 34.90
N LEU A 118 10.22 -2.08 34.28
CA LEU A 118 8.78 -2.04 34.60
C LEU A 118 8.13 -0.64 34.47
N LEU A 119 8.69 0.23 33.62
CA LEU A 119 8.20 1.59 33.40
C LEU A 119 7.08 1.68 32.36
N LEU A 120 6.96 0.66 31.51
CA LEU A 120 5.87 0.57 30.55
C LEU A 120 4.59 0.14 31.28
N PRO A 121 3.52 0.96 31.31
CA PRO A 121 2.30 0.61 31.99
C PRO A 121 1.73 -0.69 31.40
N ARG A 122 1.16 -1.56 32.25
CA ARG A 122 0.55 -2.84 31.86
C ARG A 122 -0.94 -2.79 32.16
N ARG A 123 -1.76 -3.37 31.29
CA ARG A 123 -3.22 -3.44 31.48
C ARG A 123 -3.60 -4.54 32.49
N ASP A 124 -2.78 -5.58 32.58
CA ASP A 124 -2.91 -6.68 33.54
C ASP A 124 -1.52 -6.94 34.18
N PRO A 125 -1.36 -6.84 35.52
CA PRO A 125 -0.11 -7.08 36.21
C PRO A 125 0.46 -8.51 36.03
N GLY A 126 -0.41 -9.49 35.77
CA GLY A 126 -0.04 -10.91 35.68
C GLY A 126 0.39 -11.39 34.29
N ARG A 127 0.28 -10.55 33.24
CA ARG A 127 0.55 -10.94 31.85
C ARG A 127 1.52 -9.99 31.16
N ARG A 128 2.38 -10.52 30.29
CA ARG A 128 3.24 -9.71 29.41
C ARG A 128 2.37 -9.03 28.37
N SER A 129 2.55 -7.72 28.19
CA SER A 129 1.85 -6.97 27.13
C SER A 129 2.26 -7.48 25.75
N PRO A 130 1.36 -7.54 24.76
CA PRO A 130 1.70 -7.85 23.36
C PRO A 130 2.79 -6.93 22.81
N LEU A 131 3.64 -7.45 21.91
CA LEU A 131 4.84 -6.74 21.41
C LEU A 131 4.50 -5.42 20.70
N TRP A 132 3.43 -5.39 19.90
CA TRP A 132 2.99 -4.18 19.20
C TRP A 132 2.62 -3.04 20.18
N GLN A 133 1.93 -3.39 21.28
CA GLN A 133 1.53 -2.43 22.30
C GLN A 133 2.74 -1.96 23.11
N GLN A 134 3.73 -2.84 23.33
CA GLN A 134 5.02 -2.45 23.92
C GLN A 134 5.78 -1.47 23.01
N ARG A 135 5.79 -1.69 21.69
CA ARG A 135 6.40 -0.78 20.71
C ARG A 135 5.75 0.61 20.74
N GLN A 136 4.42 0.68 20.67
CA GLN A 136 3.69 1.94 20.70
C GLN A 136 3.95 2.74 21.99
N ARG A 137 3.82 2.09 23.16
CA ARG A 137 4.03 2.74 24.47
C ARG A 137 5.48 3.17 24.68
N SER A 138 6.43 2.35 24.24
CA SER A 138 7.84 2.69 24.32
C SER A 138 8.20 3.86 23.41
N ALA A 139 7.62 3.93 22.20
CA ALA A 139 7.83 5.06 21.30
C ALA A 139 7.29 6.38 21.90
N GLN A 140 6.09 6.34 22.49
CA GLN A 140 5.51 7.49 23.21
C GLN A 140 6.38 7.92 24.40
N LEU A 141 6.87 6.96 25.20
CA LEU A 141 7.77 7.25 26.31
C LEU A 141 9.09 7.85 25.80
N LEU A 142 9.66 7.32 24.72
CA LEU A 142 10.91 7.81 24.16
C LEU A 142 10.80 9.25 23.65
N GLN A 143 9.67 9.62 23.03
CA GLN A 143 9.41 11.00 22.59
C GLN A 143 9.44 12.03 23.73
N VAL A 144 9.09 11.61 24.95
CA VAL A 144 9.17 12.46 26.15
C VAL A 144 10.57 12.37 26.76
N ALA A 145 11.10 11.16 26.90
CA ALA A 145 12.39 10.89 27.54
C ALA A 145 13.58 11.50 26.77
N SER A 146 13.50 11.62 25.44
CA SER A 146 14.54 12.25 24.60
C SER A 146 14.79 13.72 24.94
N LYS A 147 13.83 14.40 25.57
CA LYS A 147 13.99 15.78 26.08
C LYS A 147 14.82 15.85 27.36
N TYR A 148 15.09 14.72 28.00
CA TYR A 148 15.81 14.61 29.26
C TYR A 148 16.99 13.63 29.09
N PRO A 149 18.17 14.10 28.62
CA PRO A 149 19.34 13.25 28.41
C PRO A 149 19.82 12.51 29.66
N SER A 150 19.49 13.04 30.86
CA SER A 150 19.78 12.40 32.15
C SER A 150 18.78 11.32 32.56
N PHE A 151 17.79 11.00 31.72
CA PHE A 151 16.81 9.96 32.03
C PHE A 151 17.49 8.58 32.10
N PRO A 152 17.41 7.84 33.22
CA PRO A 152 18.21 6.64 33.44
C PRO A 152 18.06 5.56 32.36
N ILE A 153 16.88 5.41 31.76
CA ILE A 153 16.64 4.43 30.70
C ILE A 153 17.26 4.85 29.37
N VAL A 154 17.34 6.15 29.09
CA VAL A 154 18.07 6.65 27.91
C VAL A 154 19.55 6.34 28.09
N LEU A 155 20.12 6.67 29.26
CA LEU A 155 21.52 6.38 29.57
C LEU A 155 21.85 4.89 29.48
N GLU A 156 21.01 4.02 30.05
CA GLU A 156 21.21 2.58 29.98
C GLU A 156 21.06 2.04 28.55
N ALA A 157 20.10 2.54 27.78
CA ALA A 157 19.93 2.13 26.39
C ALA A 157 21.12 2.57 25.51
N VAL A 158 21.64 3.78 25.70
CA VAL A 158 22.87 4.24 25.04
C VAL A 158 24.05 3.37 25.45
N ARG A 159 24.22 3.11 26.75
CA ARG A 159 25.29 2.25 27.27
C ARG A 159 25.21 0.83 26.68
N GLU A 160 24.03 0.22 26.65
CA GLU A 160 23.82 -1.12 26.05
C GLU A 160 24.15 -1.11 24.55
N CYS A 161 23.76 -0.07 23.81
CA CYS A 161 24.11 0.03 22.40
C CYS A 161 25.63 0.17 22.18
N LEU A 162 26.29 1.08 22.90
CA LEU A 162 27.70 1.41 22.68
C LEU A 162 28.68 0.39 23.27
N GLN A 163 28.31 -0.34 24.32
CA GLN A 163 29.22 -1.24 25.04
C GLN A 163 28.89 -2.72 24.89
N ASP A 164 27.60 -3.10 24.77
CA ASP A 164 27.21 -4.51 24.71
C ASP A 164 26.91 -4.98 23.29
N VAL A 165 26.43 -4.08 22.42
CA VAL A 165 26.08 -4.41 21.03
C VAL A 165 27.18 -3.99 20.06
N TYR A 166 27.64 -2.74 20.16
CA TYR A 166 28.71 -2.21 19.34
C TYR A 166 30.08 -2.48 19.95
N ASP A 167 31.07 -2.71 19.07
CA ASP A 167 32.48 -2.73 19.45
C ASP A 167 33.15 -1.47 18.92
N VAL A 168 32.83 -0.34 19.56
CA VAL A 168 33.42 0.97 19.24
C VAL A 168 34.95 0.97 19.41
N PRO A 169 35.53 0.34 20.46
CA PRO A 169 36.99 0.22 20.57
C PRO A 169 37.64 -0.49 19.37
N ALA A 170 37.05 -1.58 18.86
CA ALA A 170 37.56 -2.25 17.66
C ALA A 170 37.42 -1.37 16.41
N LEU A 171 36.33 -0.61 16.27
CA LEU A 171 36.15 0.35 15.17
C LEU A 171 37.21 1.46 15.20
N VAL A 172 37.45 2.06 16.37
CA VAL A 172 38.52 3.05 16.57
C VAL A 172 39.89 2.44 16.26
N GLY A 173 40.13 1.20 16.69
CA GLY A 173 41.33 0.44 16.35
C GLY A 173 41.50 0.22 14.84
N LEU A 174 40.42 -0.08 14.12
CA LEU A 174 40.41 -0.22 12.67
C LEU A 174 40.74 1.10 11.98
N MET A 175 40.16 2.22 12.43
CA MET A 175 40.48 3.55 11.88
C MET A 175 41.96 3.93 12.08
N ARG A 176 42.55 3.61 13.25
CA ARG A 176 44.00 3.78 13.49
C ARG A 176 44.85 2.93 12.54
N ARG A 177 44.44 1.69 12.27
CA ARG A 177 45.16 0.79 11.35
C ARG A 177 45.02 1.21 9.88
N LEU A 178 43.92 1.87 9.52
CA LEU A 178 43.74 2.49 8.21
C LEU A 178 44.62 3.73 8.07
N SER A 179 44.67 4.60 9.08
CA SER A 179 45.51 5.81 9.05
C SER A 179 47.00 5.49 9.06
N SER A 180 47.43 4.43 9.77
CA SER A 180 48.81 3.91 9.75
C SER A 180 49.16 3.09 8.50
N ARG A 181 48.20 2.86 7.59
CA ARG A 181 48.31 2.02 6.38
C ARG A 181 48.65 0.55 6.65
N GLU A 182 48.42 0.05 7.86
CA GLU A 182 48.51 -1.38 8.18
C GLU A 182 47.40 -2.20 7.53
N VAL A 183 46.22 -1.58 7.39
CA VAL A 183 45.08 -2.05 6.62
C VAL A 183 44.93 -1.13 5.41
N ARG A 184 44.69 -1.71 4.23
CA ARG A 184 44.48 -0.96 2.98
C ARG A 184 43.01 -0.96 2.60
N ALA A 185 42.50 0.15 2.06
CA ALA A 185 41.22 0.20 1.38
C ALA A 185 41.46 0.25 -0.14
N VAL A 186 40.84 -0.66 -0.88
CA VAL A 186 40.97 -0.77 -2.34
C VAL A 186 39.61 -0.55 -2.97
N GLU A 187 39.53 0.32 -3.95
CA GLU A 187 38.32 0.56 -4.73
C GLU A 187 38.29 -0.28 -6.00
N VAL A 188 37.13 -0.83 -6.31
CA VAL A 188 36.90 -1.54 -7.57
C VAL A 188 35.51 -1.18 -8.10
N ALA A 189 35.46 -0.75 -9.37
CA ALA A 189 34.20 -0.61 -10.09
C ALA A 189 33.92 -1.90 -10.87
N THR A 190 32.78 -2.52 -10.59
CA THR A 190 32.30 -3.73 -11.29
C THR A 190 31.06 -3.40 -12.12
N THR A 191 30.85 -4.12 -13.22
CA THR A 191 29.64 -3.97 -14.05
C THR A 191 28.44 -4.72 -13.47
N ALA A 192 28.70 -5.73 -12.63
CA ALA A 192 27.73 -6.56 -11.95
C ALA A 192 28.28 -6.93 -10.55
N PRO A 193 27.42 -7.21 -9.55
CA PRO A 193 27.87 -7.52 -8.20
C PRO A 193 28.76 -8.76 -8.15
N SER A 194 29.89 -8.66 -7.47
CA SER A 194 30.78 -9.79 -7.18
C SER A 194 30.08 -10.88 -6.36
N PRO A 195 30.59 -12.13 -6.34
CA PRO A 195 30.06 -13.20 -5.49
C PRO A 195 29.82 -12.80 -4.03
N PHE A 196 30.75 -12.07 -3.40
CA PHE A 196 30.59 -11.61 -2.02
C PHE A 196 29.56 -10.49 -1.92
N ALA A 197 29.49 -9.59 -2.91
CA ALA A 197 28.49 -8.53 -2.91
C ALA A 197 27.09 -9.12 -3.06
N ARG A 198 26.91 -10.16 -3.89
CA ARG A 198 25.64 -10.86 -4.03
C ARG A 198 25.14 -11.45 -2.71
N SER A 199 26.03 -12.05 -1.92
CA SER A 199 25.69 -12.59 -0.59
C SER A 199 25.19 -11.48 0.36
N LEU A 200 25.92 -10.35 0.40
CA LEU A 200 25.56 -9.20 1.23
C LEU A 200 24.26 -8.51 0.79
N LEU A 201 24.06 -8.36 -0.52
CA LEU A 201 22.82 -7.82 -1.09
C LEU A 201 21.62 -8.68 -0.73
N PHE A 202 21.75 -10.02 -0.68
CA PHE A 202 20.64 -10.87 -0.27
C PHE A 202 20.21 -10.61 1.18
N GLY A 203 21.18 -10.42 2.09
CA GLY A 203 20.91 -10.02 3.48
C GLY A 203 20.18 -8.67 3.57
N TYR A 204 20.58 -7.69 2.75
CA TYR A 204 19.87 -6.40 2.59
C TYR A 204 18.42 -6.60 2.16
N VAL A 205 18.17 -7.47 1.19
CA VAL A 205 16.82 -7.73 0.64
C VAL A 205 15.92 -8.42 1.66
N ALA A 206 16.44 -9.42 2.39
CA ALA A 206 15.69 -10.09 3.44
C ALA A 206 15.34 -9.12 4.58
N ALA A 207 16.28 -8.29 5.03
CA ALA A 207 16.02 -7.27 6.04
C ALA A 207 14.89 -6.32 5.58
N PHE A 208 14.96 -5.81 4.34
CA PHE A 208 13.98 -4.87 3.82
C PHE A 208 12.59 -5.47 3.58
N MET A 209 12.50 -6.73 3.11
CA MET A 209 11.21 -7.41 2.91
C MET A 209 10.50 -7.76 4.22
N TYR A 210 11.26 -7.94 5.32
CA TYR A 210 10.72 -8.33 6.62
C TYR A 210 10.73 -7.21 7.67
N GLU A 211 11.30 -6.03 7.38
CA GLU A 211 11.34 -4.89 8.31
C GLU A 211 10.03 -4.09 8.43
N GLY A 212 8.94 -4.48 7.78
CA GLY A 212 7.65 -3.80 7.97
C GLY A 212 6.40 -4.58 7.54
N ASP A 213 5.27 -4.28 8.21
CA ASP A 213 3.91 -4.51 7.72
C ASP A 213 3.59 -3.53 6.57
N ASN A 214 4.44 -3.50 5.54
CA ASN A 214 4.29 -2.55 4.44
C ASN A 214 3.16 -3.03 3.50
N PRO A 215 2.26 -2.12 3.07
CA PRO A 215 1.21 -2.42 2.09
C PRO A 215 1.75 -3.17 0.86
N ILE A 216 0.92 -4.01 0.24
CA ILE A 216 1.32 -4.85 -0.91
C ILE A 216 1.95 -4.01 -2.03
N ALA A 217 1.48 -2.77 -2.24
CA ALA A 217 2.04 -1.84 -3.22
C ALA A 217 3.47 -1.38 -2.88
N GLU A 218 3.79 -1.13 -1.61
CA GLU A 218 5.16 -0.83 -1.17
C GLU A 218 6.07 -2.05 -1.29
N ARG A 219 5.56 -3.26 -1.01
CA ARG A 219 6.28 -4.52 -1.25
C ARG A 219 6.56 -4.76 -2.72
N ARG A 220 5.61 -4.49 -3.62
CA ARG A 220 5.80 -4.57 -5.08
C ARG A 220 6.80 -3.52 -5.59
N ALA A 221 6.72 -2.30 -5.09
CA ALA A 221 7.68 -1.24 -5.38
C ALA A 221 9.10 -1.61 -4.94
N ALA A 222 9.24 -2.28 -3.78
CA ALA A 222 10.50 -2.80 -3.30
C ALA A 222 11.01 -3.96 -4.17
N ALA A 223 10.15 -4.91 -4.53
CA ALA A 223 10.50 -6.05 -5.39
C ALA A 223 11.00 -5.61 -6.79
N LEU A 224 10.40 -4.57 -7.36
CA LEU A 224 10.86 -3.96 -8.62
C LEU A 224 12.22 -3.26 -8.53
N SER A 225 12.70 -2.98 -7.31
CA SER A 225 14.03 -2.41 -7.04
C SER A 225 15.12 -3.44 -6.77
N LEU A 226 14.80 -4.73 -6.94
CA LEU A 226 15.72 -5.84 -6.73
C LEU A 226 16.42 -6.27 -8.04
N ASP A 227 17.61 -6.84 -7.88
CA ASP A 227 18.47 -7.35 -8.96
C ASP A 227 17.94 -8.69 -9.50
N GLN A 228 17.67 -8.78 -10.80
CA GLN A 228 17.07 -9.96 -11.44
C GLN A 228 18.02 -11.16 -11.50
N GLY A 229 19.33 -10.95 -11.58
CA GLY A 229 20.29 -12.06 -11.58
C GLY A 229 20.23 -12.87 -10.29
N LEU A 230 19.98 -12.17 -9.17
CA LEU A 230 19.87 -12.74 -7.82
C LEU A 230 18.50 -13.39 -7.56
N LEU A 231 17.42 -12.80 -8.09
CA LEU A 231 16.06 -13.34 -7.96
C LEU A 231 15.81 -14.54 -8.89
N ALA A 232 16.37 -14.52 -10.11
CA ALA A 232 16.18 -15.60 -11.10
C ALA A 232 16.83 -16.93 -10.67
N GLU A 233 17.92 -16.89 -9.89
CA GLU A 233 18.56 -18.09 -9.32
C GLU A 233 17.75 -18.70 -8.16
N LEU A 234 16.88 -17.94 -7.49
CA LEU A 234 16.25 -18.34 -6.22
C LEU A 234 14.71 -18.45 -6.26
N LEU A 235 14.00 -17.63 -7.04
CA LEU A 235 12.52 -17.60 -7.10
C LEU A 235 11.94 -18.22 -8.38
N GLY A 236 12.78 -18.55 -9.36
CA GLY A 236 12.31 -18.98 -10.66
C GLY A 236 11.75 -17.82 -11.49
N ARG A 237 11.81 -17.96 -12.82
CA ARG A 237 11.57 -16.89 -13.81
C ARG A 237 10.11 -16.39 -13.90
N ALA A 238 9.20 -16.84 -13.03
CA ALA A 238 7.75 -16.82 -13.25
C ALA A 238 6.98 -15.62 -12.65
N GLU A 239 7.58 -14.78 -11.81
CA GLU A 239 6.83 -13.74 -11.05
C GLU A 239 6.88 -12.33 -11.66
N LEU A 240 7.56 -12.12 -12.79
CA LEU A 240 7.74 -10.77 -13.38
C LEU A 240 6.46 -10.19 -13.99
N ARG A 241 5.55 -11.03 -14.46
CA ARG A 241 4.28 -10.62 -15.07
C ARG A 241 3.39 -9.81 -14.12
N GLU A 242 3.46 -10.09 -12.82
CA GLU A 242 2.60 -9.45 -11.82
C GLU A 242 3.14 -8.08 -11.35
N LEU A 243 4.40 -7.76 -11.67
CA LEU A 243 5.07 -6.55 -11.20
C LEU A 243 5.05 -5.41 -12.23
N LEU A 244 4.85 -5.71 -13.52
CA LEU A 244 4.85 -4.69 -14.59
C LEU A 244 3.43 -4.16 -14.83
N ASP A 245 3.30 -2.83 -14.89
CA ASP A 245 2.00 -2.21 -15.15
C ASP A 245 1.63 -2.33 -16.65
N PRO A 246 0.47 -2.93 -17.00
CA PRO A 246 0.07 -3.12 -18.39
C PRO A 246 -0.12 -1.79 -19.15
N ALA A 247 -0.58 -0.74 -18.47
CA ALA A 247 -0.80 0.57 -19.09
C ALA A 247 0.54 1.25 -19.42
N ALA A 248 1.51 1.19 -18.49
CA ALA A 248 2.87 1.67 -18.69
C ALA A 248 3.57 0.95 -19.86
N LEU A 249 3.34 -0.36 -20.02
CA LEU A 249 3.84 -1.13 -21.16
C LEU A 249 3.26 -0.63 -22.48
N ALA A 250 1.94 -0.53 -22.58
CA ALA A 250 1.26 -0.08 -23.80
C ALA A 250 1.64 1.37 -24.18
N GLU A 251 1.88 2.23 -23.20
CA GLU A 251 2.36 3.59 -23.46
C GLU A 251 3.82 3.62 -23.93
N LEU A 252 4.70 2.85 -23.30
CA LEU A 252 6.10 2.75 -23.72
C LEU A 252 6.22 2.19 -25.13
N GLU A 253 5.47 1.14 -25.47
CA GLU A 253 5.47 0.56 -26.82
C GLU A 253 5.05 1.58 -27.89
N ARG A 254 3.99 2.38 -27.64
CA ARG A 254 3.58 3.46 -28.55
C ARG A 254 4.66 4.52 -28.73
N GLU A 255 5.36 4.89 -27.66
CA GLU A 255 6.45 5.87 -27.73
C GLU A 255 7.65 5.34 -28.52
N LEU A 256 8.09 4.11 -28.22
CA LEU A 256 9.19 3.46 -28.94
C LEU A 256 8.89 3.31 -30.43
N GLN A 257 7.63 3.02 -30.77
CA GLN A 257 7.13 2.92 -32.13
C GLN A 257 6.81 4.27 -32.79
N ARG A 258 7.06 5.41 -32.10
CA ARG A 258 6.80 6.77 -32.60
C ARG A 258 5.34 7.03 -32.99
N LEU A 259 4.41 6.35 -32.32
CA LEU A 259 2.95 6.47 -32.54
C LEU A 259 2.29 7.53 -31.65
N THR A 260 3.02 8.14 -30.72
CA THR A 260 2.52 9.25 -29.89
C THR A 260 2.54 10.57 -30.67
N ASP A 261 1.55 11.44 -30.42
CA ASP A 261 1.36 12.67 -31.20
C ASP A 261 2.56 13.63 -31.18
N ASP A 262 3.35 13.61 -30.10
CA ASP A 262 4.59 14.37 -29.95
C ASP A 262 5.75 13.82 -30.80
N ARG A 263 5.72 12.52 -31.14
CA ARG A 263 6.81 11.80 -31.81
C ARG A 263 6.55 11.50 -33.29
N ARG A 264 5.33 11.68 -33.79
CA ARG A 264 4.98 11.47 -35.20
C ARG A 264 5.74 12.42 -36.12
N ALA A 265 6.13 11.93 -37.30
CA ALA A 265 6.84 12.73 -38.30
C ALA A 265 5.95 13.87 -38.84
N ARG A 266 6.56 15.05 -39.02
CA ARG A 266 5.88 16.27 -39.49
C ARG A 266 6.40 16.78 -40.83
N ASP A 267 7.52 16.24 -41.27
CA ASP A 267 8.24 16.62 -42.49
C ASP A 267 9.09 15.44 -42.99
N ALA A 268 9.77 15.65 -44.12
CA ALA A 268 10.65 14.67 -44.73
C ALA A 268 11.85 14.28 -43.83
N GLU A 269 12.40 15.21 -43.04
CA GLU A 269 13.48 14.89 -42.10
C GLU A 269 12.99 13.96 -40.99
N GLY A 270 11.78 14.19 -40.46
CA GLY A 270 11.14 13.30 -39.50
C GLY A 270 10.97 11.88 -40.05
N VAL A 271 10.57 11.72 -41.32
CA VAL A 271 10.46 10.40 -41.96
C VAL A 271 11.83 9.73 -42.12
N ALA A 272 12.88 10.47 -42.51
CA ALA A 272 14.23 9.93 -42.58
C ALA A 272 14.71 9.44 -41.19
N ASP A 273 14.41 10.18 -40.12
CA ASP A 273 14.70 9.79 -38.74
C ASP A 273 13.90 8.56 -38.29
N LEU A 274 12.63 8.42 -38.71
CA LEU A 274 11.84 7.21 -38.43
C LEU A 274 12.52 5.98 -39.02
N LEU A 275 12.91 6.03 -40.30
CA LEU A 275 13.56 4.91 -40.98
C LEU A 275 14.94 4.59 -40.40
N ARG A 276 15.69 5.62 -39.97
CA ARG A 276 16.99 5.45 -39.31
C ARG A 276 16.87 4.76 -37.94
N LEU A 277 15.85 5.11 -37.16
CA LEU A 277 15.65 4.58 -35.80
C LEU A 277 14.95 3.23 -35.78
N LEU A 278 13.84 3.08 -36.50
CA LEU A 278 13.00 1.88 -36.50
C LEU A 278 13.52 0.82 -37.50
N GLY A 279 14.25 1.25 -38.52
CA GLY A 279 14.63 0.40 -39.65
C GLY A 279 13.58 0.40 -40.77
N PRO A 280 13.56 -0.65 -41.62
CA PRO A 280 12.73 -0.66 -42.80
C PRO A 280 11.22 -0.64 -42.52
N LEU A 281 10.48 0.30 -43.10
CA LEU A 281 9.03 0.47 -42.89
C LEU A 281 8.26 0.39 -44.21
N THR A 282 7.06 -0.19 -44.19
CA THR A 282 6.09 -0.18 -45.29
C THR A 282 5.41 1.19 -45.43
N ASP A 283 4.73 1.43 -46.56
CA ASP A 283 3.98 2.68 -46.78
C ASP A 283 2.94 2.94 -45.67
N ASP A 284 2.18 1.90 -45.29
CA ASP A 284 1.16 1.98 -44.24
C ASP A 284 1.78 2.27 -42.86
N GLU A 285 2.95 1.69 -42.56
CA GLU A 285 3.68 1.92 -41.33
C GLU A 285 4.24 3.35 -41.22
N VAL A 286 4.72 3.92 -42.33
CA VAL A 286 5.17 5.31 -42.37
C VAL A 286 3.96 6.25 -42.20
N ALA A 287 2.84 5.95 -42.85
CA ALA A 287 1.60 6.72 -42.73
C ALA A 287 1.07 6.73 -41.29
N ALA A 288 1.05 5.58 -40.61
CA ALA A 288 0.63 5.49 -39.20
C ALA A 288 1.49 6.34 -38.25
N ARG A 289 2.77 6.56 -38.60
CA ARG A 289 3.76 7.32 -37.79
C ARG A 289 3.95 8.76 -38.27
N SER A 290 3.15 9.21 -39.24
CA SER A 290 3.23 10.55 -39.84
C SER A 290 1.97 11.35 -39.53
N THR A 291 2.10 12.67 -39.39
CA THR A 291 0.96 13.57 -39.10
C THR A 291 0.12 13.89 -40.32
N ALA A 292 0.71 13.81 -41.52
CA ALA A 292 0.08 13.99 -42.82
C ALA A 292 0.45 12.80 -43.74
N ASP A 293 -0.12 12.78 -44.95
CA ASP A 293 0.22 11.78 -45.97
C ASP A 293 1.71 11.88 -46.35
N PRO A 294 2.52 10.84 -46.07
CA PRO A 294 3.96 10.88 -46.26
C PRO A 294 4.40 10.66 -47.71
N ALA A 295 3.50 10.37 -48.65
CA ALA A 295 3.86 10.02 -50.02
C ALA A 295 4.78 11.07 -50.70
N GLY A 296 4.48 12.36 -50.51
CA GLY A 296 5.29 13.45 -51.04
C GLY A 296 6.67 13.57 -50.37
N TRP A 297 6.77 13.22 -49.09
CA TRP A 297 8.04 13.23 -48.34
C TRP A 297 8.94 12.07 -48.73
N LEU A 298 8.36 10.86 -48.87
CA LEU A 298 9.07 9.67 -49.33
C LEU A 298 9.65 9.87 -50.72
N GLU A 299 8.89 10.48 -51.63
CA GLU A 299 9.37 10.75 -52.99
C GLU A 299 10.53 11.75 -53.01
N LEU A 300 10.45 12.81 -52.21
CA LEU A 300 11.54 13.79 -52.08
C LEU A 300 12.82 13.17 -51.51
N LEU A 301 12.70 12.27 -50.51
CA LEU A 301 13.83 11.54 -49.95
C LEU A 301 14.43 10.52 -50.94
N ARG A 302 13.59 9.91 -51.78
CA ARG A 302 14.01 8.99 -52.83
C ARG A 302 14.76 9.72 -53.94
N GLU A 303 14.26 10.86 -54.40
CA GLU A 303 14.91 11.71 -55.41
C GLU A 303 16.27 12.23 -54.94
N SER A 304 16.36 12.62 -53.66
CA SER A 304 17.61 13.02 -53.02
C SER A 304 18.55 11.86 -52.67
N ARG A 305 18.17 10.61 -53.00
CA ARG A 305 18.95 9.38 -52.76
C ARG A 305 19.32 9.17 -51.29
N ARG A 306 18.43 9.53 -50.37
CA ARG A 306 18.59 9.30 -48.92
C ARG A 306 17.90 8.03 -48.45
N ILE A 307 16.88 7.59 -49.17
CA ILE A 307 16.16 6.34 -48.90
C ILE A 307 16.07 5.47 -50.15
N VAL A 308 15.93 4.16 -49.95
CA VAL A 308 15.78 3.17 -51.01
C VAL A 308 14.61 2.24 -50.70
N ARG A 309 14.05 1.65 -51.76
CA ARG A 309 13.02 0.62 -51.63
C ARG A 309 13.67 -0.76 -51.68
N VAL A 310 13.38 -1.57 -50.67
CA VAL A 310 13.96 -2.89 -50.44
C VAL A 310 12.85 -3.87 -50.08
N ARG A 311 13.12 -5.17 -50.27
CA ARG A 311 12.20 -6.22 -49.86
C ARG A 311 12.69 -6.90 -48.60
N VAL A 312 11.94 -6.81 -47.51
CA VAL A 312 12.27 -7.40 -46.21
C VAL A 312 11.07 -8.22 -45.74
N GLY A 313 11.29 -9.47 -45.31
CA GLY A 313 10.19 -10.34 -44.85
C GLY A 313 9.08 -10.57 -45.89
N GLY A 314 9.38 -10.42 -47.19
CA GLY A 314 8.39 -10.54 -48.28
C GLY A 314 7.59 -9.28 -48.58
N ALA A 315 7.73 -8.21 -47.80
CA ALA A 315 7.06 -6.91 -48.02
C ALA A 315 8.01 -5.88 -48.66
N GLU A 316 7.46 -4.96 -49.46
CA GLU A 316 8.18 -3.77 -49.94
C GLU A 316 8.26 -2.74 -48.81
N CYS A 317 9.48 -2.35 -48.45
CA CYS A 317 9.77 -1.42 -47.37
C CYS A 317 10.70 -0.31 -47.86
N TRP A 318 10.58 0.87 -47.26
CA TRP A 318 11.56 1.94 -47.34
C TRP A 318 12.63 1.72 -46.30
N ALA A 319 13.90 1.93 -46.66
CA ALA A 319 15.03 1.91 -45.75
C ALA A 319 15.96 3.10 -46.04
N VAL A 320 16.70 3.54 -45.03
CA VAL A 320 17.75 4.54 -45.24
C VAL A 320 18.92 3.92 -46.01
N VAL A 321 19.60 4.72 -46.84
CA VAL A 321 20.70 4.23 -47.68
C VAL A 321 21.86 3.68 -46.84
N GLU A 322 22.07 4.22 -45.64
CA GLU A 322 23.09 3.82 -44.67
C GLU A 322 22.91 2.37 -44.15
N ASP A 323 21.73 1.77 -44.34
CA ASP A 323 21.43 0.40 -43.91
C ASP A 323 21.57 -0.63 -45.03
N VAL A 324 21.87 -0.21 -46.25
CA VAL A 324 21.97 -1.11 -47.41
C VAL A 324 22.98 -2.24 -47.17
N ALA A 325 24.17 -1.94 -46.65
CA ALA A 325 25.15 -2.96 -46.28
C ALA A 325 24.63 -3.93 -45.20
N ARG A 326 23.98 -3.43 -44.15
CA ARG A 326 23.41 -4.25 -43.07
C ARG A 326 22.33 -5.19 -43.58
N LEU A 327 21.45 -4.69 -44.46
CA LEU A 327 20.36 -5.48 -45.04
C LEU A 327 20.88 -6.52 -46.04
N ARG A 328 21.91 -6.18 -46.84
CA ARG A 328 22.56 -7.13 -47.74
C ARG A 328 23.24 -8.26 -46.95
N ASP A 329 24.11 -7.91 -46.01
CA ASP A 329 24.97 -8.88 -45.33
C ASP A 329 24.20 -9.67 -44.26
N GLY A 330 23.19 -9.06 -43.63
CA GLY A 330 22.37 -9.71 -42.61
C GLY A 330 21.20 -10.52 -43.19
N LEU A 331 20.47 -9.96 -44.18
CA LEU A 331 19.20 -10.54 -44.66
C LEU A 331 19.27 -11.03 -46.11
N GLY A 332 20.40 -10.84 -46.81
CA GLY A 332 20.54 -11.21 -48.22
C GLY A 332 19.76 -10.30 -49.17
N VAL A 333 19.39 -9.09 -48.74
CA VAL A 333 18.63 -8.14 -49.56
C VAL A 333 19.49 -7.63 -50.73
N PRO A 334 19.01 -7.67 -51.98
CA PRO A 334 19.78 -7.18 -53.11
C PRO A 334 19.98 -5.67 -53.02
N VAL A 335 21.20 -5.21 -53.29
CA VAL A 335 21.55 -3.79 -53.28
C VAL A 335 20.80 -3.05 -54.39
N PRO A 336 19.98 -2.03 -54.08
CA PRO A 336 19.27 -1.25 -55.08
C PRO A 336 20.22 -0.50 -56.02
N PRO A 337 19.91 -0.40 -57.32
CA PRO A 337 20.74 0.33 -58.28
C PRO A 337 20.80 1.82 -57.95
N GLY A 338 22.01 2.39 -57.95
CA GLY A 338 22.25 3.80 -57.61
C GLY A 338 22.66 4.06 -56.15
N SER A 339 22.85 3.01 -55.34
CA SER A 339 23.40 3.11 -53.99
C SER A 339 24.90 3.48 -54.03
N PRO A 340 25.37 4.51 -53.30
CA PRO A 340 26.79 4.88 -53.26
C PRO A 340 27.68 3.79 -52.64
N ASP A 341 28.88 3.59 -53.19
CA ASP A 341 29.82 2.54 -52.77
C ASP A 341 30.16 2.58 -51.26
N VAL A 342 30.25 3.79 -50.69
CA VAL A 342 30.53 4.02 -49.25
C VAL A 342 29.49 3.34 -48.35
N PHE A 343 28.25 3.20 -48.79
CA PHE A 343 27.17 2.56 -48.01
C PHE A 343 27.00 1.07 -48.31
N THR A 344 27.92 0.50 -49.09
CA THR A 344 27.96 -0.94 -49.43
C THR A 344 29.16 -1.67 -48.82
N GLU A 345 29.99 -0.97 -48.05
CA GLU A 345 31.10 -1.57 -47.32
C GLU A 345 30.60 -2.61 -46.30
N PRO A 346 31.30 -3.74 -46.12
CA PRO A 346 30.89 -4.79 -45.19
C PRO A 346 30.80 -4.29 -43.74
N VAL A 347 29.77 -4.75 -43.02
CA VAL A 347 29.59 -4.47 -41.58
C VAL A 347 29.98 -5.70 -40.77
N ASP A 348 30.63 -5.50 -39.61
CA ASP A 348 31.15 -6.62 -38.79
C ASP A 348 30.07 -7.61 -38.34
N ASP A 349 28.94 -7.12 -37.80
CA ASP A 349 27.86 -7.96 -37.26
C ASP A 349 26.46 -7.43 -37.62
N PRO A 350 26.06 -7.58 -38.90
CA PRO A 350 24.82 -6.98 -39.41
C PRO A 350 23.57 -7.58 -38.76
N LEU A 351 23.59 -8.86 -38.39
CA LEU A 351 22.46 -9.53 -37.74
C LEU A 351 22.25 -9.01 -36.31
N ALA A 352 23.31 -8.88 -35.50
CA ALA A 352 23.18 -8.32 -34.16
C ALA A 352 22.76 -6.85 -34.17
N ASP A 353 23.18 -6.09 -35.18
CA ASP A 353 22.76 -4.70 -35.37
C ASP A 353 21.26 -4.59 -35.65
N LEU A 354 20.75 -5.40 -36.58
CA LEU A 354 19.33 -5.41 -36.96
C LEU A 354 18.44 -5.93 -35.82
N VAL A 355 18.78 -7.07 -35.23
CA VAL A 355 18.04 -7.65 -34.09
C VAL A 355 18.13 -6.72 -32.87
N GLY A 356 19.30 -6.14 -32.61
CA GLY A 356 19.48 -5.17 -31.52
C GLY A 356 18.71 -3.88 -31.73
N ARG A 357 18.55 -3.42 -32.98
CA ARG A 357 17.67 -2.28 -33.29
C ARG A 357 16.20 -2.63 -33.07
N TYR A 358 15.77 -3.81 -33.51
CA TYR A 358 14.41 -4.29 -33.25
C TYR A 358 14.12 -4.32 -31.74
N ALA A 359 15.04 -4.88 -30.94
CA ALA A 359 14.88 -4.94 -29.49
C ALA A 359 14.77 -3.55 -28.82
N ARG A 360 15.54 -2.54 -29.28
CA ARG A 360 15.48 -1.17 -28.73
C ARG A 360 14.20 -0.40 -29.09
N THR A 361 13.44 -0.87 -30.07
CA THR A 361 12.28 -0.16 -30.62
C THR A 361 10.96 -0.84 -30.30
N HIS A 362 10.99 -2.01 -29.69
CA HIS A 362 9.81 -2.78 -29.30
C HIS A 362 9.83 -3.00 -27.79
N GLY A 363 8.64 -3.21 -27.20
CA GLY A 363 8.54 -3.76 -25.86
C GLY A 363 9.00 -5.22 -25.82
N PRO A 364 8.69 -5.99 -24.76
CA PRO A 364 8.95 -7.42 -24.74
C PRO A 364 8.40 -8.11 -26.00
N PHE A 365 9.14 -9.02 -26.61
CA PHE A 365 8.77 -9.67 -27.88
C PHE A 365 9.20 -11.14 -27.92
N THR A 366 8.58 -11.94 -28.78
CA THR A 366 8.97 -13.35 -28.96
C THR A 366 10.05 -13.52 -30.02
N THR A 367 10.78 -14.65 -29.99
CA THR A 367 11.74 -15.00 -31.05
C THR A 367 11.08 -15.02 -32.44
N SER A 368 9.81 -15.43 -32.52
CA SER A 368 9.05 -15.46 -33.78
C SER A 368 8.76 -14.05 -34.30
N ASP A 369 8.41 -13.10 -33.42
CA ASP A 369 8.07 -11.72 -33.82
C ASP A 369 9.21 -11.06 -34.60
N VAL A 370 10.44 -11.18 -34.10
CA VAL A 370 11.62 -10.61 -34.78
C VAL A 370 12.02 -11.40 -36.03
N ALA A 371 11.83 -12.72 -36.01
CA ALA A 371 12.12 -13.58 -37.15
C ALA A 371 11.19 -13.24 -38.32
N ASP A 372 9.89 -13.10 -38.06
CA ASP A 372 8.89 -12.73 -39.05
C ASP A 372 9.14 -11.31 -39.57
N ARG A 373 9.45 -10.34 -38.69
CA ARG A 373 9.71 -8.95 -39.10
C ARG A 373 10.89 -8.82 -40.05
N LEU A 374 11.97 -9.55 -39.78
CA LEU A 374 13.22 -9.47 -40.55
C LEU A 374 13.28 -10.51 -41.69
N GLY A 375 12.36 -11.47 -41.75
CA GLY A 375 12.42 -12.59 -42.70
C GLY A 375 13.54 -13.58 -42.39
N LEU A 376 13.88 -13.74 -41.12
CA LEU A 376 14.91 -14.67 -40.64
C LEU A 376 14.31 -16.03 -40.26
N GLY A 377 15.12 -17.08 -40.32
CA GLY A 377 14.76 -18.33 -39.67
C GLY A 377 14.75 -18.17 -38.15
N VAL A 378 13.72 -18.69 -37.47
CA VAL A 378 13.55 -18.59 -36.00
C VAL A 378 14.80 -19.03 -35.23
N ALA A 379 15.51 -20.08 -35.70
CA ALA A 379 16.75 -20.55 -35.10
C ALA A 379 17.90 -19.52 -35.18
N VAL A 380 18.01 -18.78 -36.28
CA VAL A 380 19.03 -17.73 -36.48
C VAL A 380 18.75 -16.52 -35.59
N ALA A 381 17.47 -16.13 -35.52
CA ALA A 381 17.03 -15.08 -34.61
C ALA A 381 17.30 -15.45 -33.14
N HIS A 382 16.96 -16.69 -32.75
CA HIS A 382 17.24 -17.19 -31.40
C HIS A 382 18.73 -17.15 -31.06
N GLN A 383 19.59 -17.70 -31.91
CA GLN A 383 21.05 -17.71 -31.67
C GLN A 383 21.63 -16.30 -31.53
N THR A 384 21.12 -15.35 -32.33
CA THR A 384 21.54 -13.94 -32.26
C THR A 384 21.08 -13.30 -30.95
N LEU A 385 19.84 -13.55 -30.52
CA LEU A 385 19.31 -13.09 -29.24
C LEU A 385 20.07 -13.68 -28.05
N THR A 386 20.38 -14.98 -28.05
CA THR A 386 21.20 -15.62 -27.01
C THR A 386 22.58 -14.96 -26.91
N ARG A 387 23.20 -14.64 -28.04
CA ARG A 387 24.50 -13.96 -28.06
C ARG A 387 24.41 -12.51 -27.55
N LEU A 388 23.35 -11.79 -27.91
CA LEU A 388 23.07 -10.46 -27.38
C LEU A 388 22.76 -10.49 -25.87
N ALA A 389 22.13 -11.56 -25.39
CA ALA A 389 21.85 -11.77 -23.98
C ALA A 389 23.12 -12.05 -23.17
N ALA A 390 24.03 -12.86 -23.73
CA ALA A 390 25.36 -13.06 -23.14
C ALA A 390 26.18 -11.76 -23.02
N GLN A 391 25.87 -10.75 -23.86
CA GLN A 391 26.47 -9.41 -23.81
C GLN A 391 25.69 -8.44 -22.90
N GLY A 392 24.59 -8.86 -22.27
CA GLY A 392 23.74 -8.02 -21.41
C GLY A 392 22.91 -6.97 -22.17
N ARG A 393 22.77 -7.07 -23.50
CA ARG A 393 22.01 -6.11 -24.31
C ARG A 393 20.51 -6.41 -24.31
N VAL A 394 20.16 -7.70 -24.27
CA VAL A 394 18.77 -8.17 -24.18
C VAL A 394 18.64 -9.15 -23.01
N LEU A 395 17.45 -9.25 -22.45
CA LEU A 395 17.13 -10.12 -21.32
C LEU A 395 16.03 -11.11 -21.75
N GLU A 396 16.16 -12.36 -21.32
CA GLU A 396 15.18 -13.42 -21.53
C GLU A 396 14.27 -13.53 -20.29
N GLY A 397 12.96 -13.56 -20.47
CA GLY A 397 12.02 -13.67 -19.35
C GLY A 397 10.56 -13.71 -19.78
N GLU A 398 9.65 -13.63 -18.81
CA GLU A 398 8.22 -13.52 -19.06
C GLU A 398 7.74 -12.14 -18.61
N PHE A 399 7.46 -11.23 -19.55
CA PHE A 399 7.23 -9.81 -19.23
C PHE A 399 5.79 -9.38 -19.47
N ARG A 400 5.11 -9.91 -20.50
CA ARG A 400 3.71 -9.56 -20.79
C ARG A 400 2.74 -10.33 -19.88
N PRO A 401 1.71 -9.68 -19.29
CA PRO A 401 0.73 -10.34 -18.41
C PRO A 401 -0.01 -11.51 -19.06
N ALA A 402 -0.28 -11.42 -20.36
CA ALA A 402 -0.97 -12.43 -21.16
C ALA A 402 -0.03 -13.18 -22.12
N GLY A 403 1.29 -12.96 -22.03
CA GLY A 403 2.27 -13.65 -22.86
C GLY A 403 2.42 -15.12 -22.45
N ALA A 404 2.83 -15.97 -23.39
CA ALA A 404 3.15 -17.36 -23.12
C ALA A 404 4.52 -17.72 -23.71
N GLY A 405 5.39 -18.33 -22.90
CA GLY A 405 6.74 -18.73 -23.30
C GLY A 405 7.80 -17.64 -23.10
N PRO A 406 9.05 -17.93 -23.47
CA PRO A 406 10.18 -17.02 -23.27
C PRO A 406 10.09 -15.83 -24.22
N GLU A 407 10.11 -14.63 -23.64
CA GLU A 407 10.16 -13.34 -24.31
C GLU A 407 11.54 -12.70 -24.15
N TRP A 408 11.84 -11.77 -25.04
CA TRP A 408 13.06 -10.99 -25.06
C TRP A 408 12.73 -9.52 -24.89
N CYS A 409 13.54 -8.79 -24.14
CA CYS A 409 13.41 -7.34 -24.00
C CYS A 409 14.79 -6.70 -23.99
N ASP A 410 14.94 -5.52 -24.60
CA ASP A 410 16.18 -4.74 -24.48
C ASP A 410 16.36 -4.23 -23.04
N ALA A 411 17.61 -4.25 -22.56
CA ALA A 411 17.92 -3.90 -21.17
C ALA A 411 17.56 -2.44 -20.80
N GLU A 412 17.69 -1.50 -21.74
CA GLU A 412 17.29 -0.10 -21.54
C GLU A 412 15.77 0.07 -21.57
N VAL A 413 15.10 -0.64 -22.49
CA VAL A 413 13.64 -0.62 -22.61
C VAL A 413 12.98 -1.17 -21.35
N LEU A 414 13.44 -2.32 -20.86
CA LEU A 414 12.94 -2.91 -19.62
C LEU A 414 13.15 -1.97 -18.42
N ARG A 415 14.29 -1.27 -18.37
CA ARG A 415 14.57 -0.26 -17.34
C ARG A 415 13.55 0.87 -17.33
N ARG A 416 13.24 1.43 -18.50
CA ARG A 416 12.23 2.49 -18.65
C ARG A 416 10.85 1.99 -18.23
N LEU A 417 10.49 0.76 -18.61
CA LEU A 417 9.22 0.15 -18.25
C LEU A 417 9.06 -0.01 -16.74
N ARG A 418 10.10 -0.51 -16.06
CA ARG A 418 10.11 -0.65 -14.60
C ARG A 418 9.99 0.69 -13.89
N ARG A 419 10.75 1.70 -14.32
CA ARG A 419 10.71 3.05 -13.74
C ARG A 419 9.29 3.65 -13.82
N ARG A 420 8.60 3.46 -14.95
CA ARG A 420 7.20 3.91 -15.12
C ARG A 420 6.22 3.11 -14.26
N SER A 421 6.35 1.78 -14.23
CA SER A 421 5.50 0.91 -13.41
C SER A 421 5.66 1.24 -11.92
N LEU A 422 6.89 1.49 -11.46
CA LEU A 422 7.19 1.92 -10.10
C LEU A 422 6.60 3.30 -9.79
N ALA A 423 6.71 4.25 -10.72
CA ALA A 423 6.12 5.58 -10.55
C ALA A 423 4.59 5.51 -10.46
N ALA A 424 3.94 4.66 -11.26
CA ALA A 424 2.51 4.41 -11.18
C ALA A 424 2.11 3.84 -9.81
N LEU A 425 2.80 2.80 -9.34
CA LEU A 425 2.56 2.20 -8.02
C LEU A 425 2.79 3.19 -6.87
N ARG A 426 3.84 4.02 -6.94
CA ARG A 426 4.08 5.07 -5.93
C ARG A 426 2.97 6.11 -5.89
N LYS A 427 2.43 6.47 -7.05
CA LYS A 427 1.31 7.41 -7.16
C LYS A 427 0.02 6.86 -6.55
N GLU A 428 -0.19 5.54 -6.58
CA GLU A 428 -1.35 4.90 -5.93
C GLU A 428 -1.28 4.94 -4.39
N VAL A 429 -0.07 5.02 -3.82
CA VAL A 429 0.18 4.99 -2.38
C VAL A 429 0.37 6.40 -1.78
N GLU A 430 0.43 7.44 -2.61
CA GLU A 430 0.74 8.79 -2.15
C GLU A 430 -0.37 9.33 -1.21
N PRO A 431 -0.01 9.82 -0.01
CA PRO A 431 -0.97 10.45 0.90
C PRO A 431 -1.70 11.60 0.22
N VAL A 432 -3.04 11.56 0.24
CA VAL A 432 -3.86 12.61 -0.34
C VAL A 432 -4.01 13.80 0.60
N GLU A 433 -4.11 15.00 0.02
CA GLU A 433 -4.41 16.23 0.76
C GLU A 433 -5.72 16.10 1.58
N PRO A 434 -5.80 16.66 2.80
CA PRO A 434 -7.01 16.61 3.62
C PRO A 434 -8.28 17.11 2.92
N ALA A 435 -8.14 18.05 1.98
CA ALA A 435 -9.25 18.55 1.15
C ALA A 435 -9.84 17.49 0.20
N THR A 436 -9.05 16.49 -0.20
CA THR A 436 -9.52 15.36 -1.01
C THR A 436 -10.35 14.41 -0.15
N LEU A 437 -9.90 14.09 1.06
CA LEU A 437 -10.70 13.32 2.03
C LEU A 437 -12.04 14.00 2.34
N GLY A 438 -12.03 15.33 2.51
CA GLY A 438 -13.25 16.12 2.74
C GLY A 438 -14.26 16.09 1.59
N ARG A 439 -13.82 15.89 0.34
CA ARG A 439 -14.70 15.70 -0.83
C ARG A 439 -15.17 14.25 -0.97
N PHE A 440 -14.28 13.30 -0.67
CA PHE A 440 -14.55 11.88 -0.78
C PHE A 440 -15.56 11.39 0.24
N LEU A 441 -15.37 11.72 1.53
CA LEU A 441 -16.14 11.12 2.62
C LEU A 441 -17.66 11.38 2.52
N PRO A 442 -18.16 12.59 2.17
CA PRO A 442 -19.59 12.80 1.96
C PRO A 442 -20.18 11.98 0.81
N ALA A 443 -19.40 11.76 -0.26
CA ALA A 443 -19.83 10.93 -1.37
C ALA A 443 -19.85 9.45 -0.98
N TRP A 444 -18.81 8.97 -0.30
CA TRP A 444 -18.72 7.62 0.26
C TRP A 444 -19.86 7.31 1.23
N GLN A 445 -20.24 8.29 2.04
CA GLN A 445 -21.33 8.22 3.00
C GLN A 445 -22.72 8.45 2.38
N ASN A 446 -22.84 8.48 1.05
CA ASN A 446 -24.09 8.66 0.31
C ASN A 446 -24.83 9.98 0.61
N LEU A 447 -24.13 11.04 1.04
CA LEU A 447 -24.73 12.34 1.37
C LEU A 447 -24.85 13.29 0.17
N THR A 448 -24.05 13.09 -0.89
CA THR A 448 -24.05 13.95 -2.07
C THR A 448 -24.85 13.32 -3.21
N GLY A 449 -26.05 13.83 -3.48
CA GLY A 449 -26.92 13.41 -4.60
C GLY A 449 -26.42 13.76 -6.01
N ALA A 450 -25.13 14.05 -6.19
CA ALA A 450 -24.53 14.52 -7.44
C ALA A 450 -23.67 13.43 -8.08
N GLY A 451 -24.29 12.34 -8.57
CA GLY A 451 -23.62 11.40 -9.48
C GLY A 451 -24.08 9.95 -9.37
N SER A 452 -24.47 9.52 -8.16
CA SER A 452 -25.07 8.20 -7.91
C SER A 452 -26.58 8.36 -7.72
N ARG A 453 -27.39 7.44 -8.25
CA ARG A 453 -28.80 7.32 -7.85
C ARG A 453 -28.79 7.00 -6.35
N GLY A 454 -28.96 8.02 -5.50
CA GLY A 454 -28.90 7.86 -4.03
C GLY A 454 -29.77 6.68 -3.55
N LEU A 455 -29.37 6.09 -2.42
CA LEU A 455 -30.01 4.91 -1.85
C LEU A 455 -31.52 5.14 -1.68
N ARG A 456 -32.33 4.11 -1.95
CA ARG A 456 -33.79 4.16 -1.91
C ARG A 456 -34.38 2.90 -1.30
N GLY A 457 -35.56 3.04 -0.73
CA GLY A 457 -36.32 1.92 -0.19
C GLY A 457 -35.64 1.24 1.01
N VAL A 458 -36.13 0.04 1.33
CA VAL A 458 -35.67 -0.77 2.46
C VAL A 458 -34.22 -1.23 2.28
N ASP A 459 -33.84 -1.69 1.07
CA ASP A 459 -32.46 -2.08 0.74
C ASP A 459 -31.46 -0.95 0.99
N GLY A 460 -31.85 0.29 0.65
CA GLY A 460 -31.05 1.47 0.93
C GLY A 460 -30.83 1.72 2.43
N VAL A 461 -31.82 1.41 3.26
CA VAL A 461 -31.69 1.49 4.72
C VAL A 461 -30.72 0.43 5.23
N VAL A 462 -30.80 -0.81 4.72
CA VAL A 462 -29.87 -1.90 5.08
C VAL A 462 -28.43 -1.51 4.76
N SER A 463 -28.15 -0.99 3.56
CA SER A 463 -26.79 -0.55 3.20
C SER A 463 -26.26 0.57 4.11
N VAL A 464 -27.13 1.48 4.57
CA VAL A 464 -26.72 2.52 5.53
C VAL A 464 -26.47 1.94 6.92
N VAL A 465 -27.28 0.97 7.35
CA VAL A 465 -27.09 0.28 8.64
C VAL A 465 -25.81 -0.53 8.63
N GLU A 466 -25.49 -1.22 7.54
CA GLU A 466 -24.24 -1.94 7.34
C GLU A 466 -23.04 -0.99 7.46
N GLN A 467 -23.03 0.10 6.69
CA GLN A 467 -21.94 1.08 6.69
C GLN A 467 -21.77 1.80 8.05
N LEU A 468 -22.83 1.93 8.84
CA LEU A 468 -22.84 2.63 10.13
C LEU A 468 -23.00 1.69 11.33
N ALA A 469 -22.81 0.38 11.15
CA ALA A 469 -23.02 -0.60 12.19
C ALA A 469 -22.21 -0.26 13.46
N GLY A 470 -22.90 -0.25 14.60
CA GLY A 470 -22.30 0.09 15.90
C GLY A 470 -21.84 1.55 16.08
N CYS A 471 -22.16 2.46 15.15
CA CYS A 471 -21.88 3.88 15.33
C CYS A 471 -22.93 4.53 16.27
N PRO A 472 -22.54 5.05 17.44
CA PRO A 472 -23.47 5.70 18.35
C PRO A 472 -23.88 7.06 17.79
N VAL A 473 -25.18 7.27 17.61
CA VAL A 473 -25.77 8.54 17.17
C VAL A 473 -26.88 8.97 18.14
N PRO A 474 -27.17 10.28 18.27
CA PRO A 474 -28.31 10.72 19.07
C PRO A 474 -29.61 10.15 18.49
N ALA A 475 -30.46 9.60 19.34
CA ALA A 475 -31.72 8.98 18.93
C ALA A 475 -32.64 10.00 18.22
N SER A 476 -32.57 11.27 18.62
CA SER A 476 -33.27 12.36 17.93
C SER A 476 -32.72 12.69 16.52
N ALA A 477 -31.47 12.34 16.22
CA ALA A 477 -30.82 12.58 14.93
C ALA A 477 -30.92 11.40 13.96
N LEU A 478 -31.04 10.17 14.47
CA LEU A 478 -30.96 8.93 13.69
C LEU A 478 -31.84 8.96 12.42
N GLU A 479 -33.15 9.15 12.58
CA GLU A 479 -34.07 9.11 11.45
C GLU A 479 -33.99 10.37 10.57
N ALA A 480 -33.82 11.54 11.17
CA ALA A 480 -33.97 12.82 10.48
C ALA A 480 -32.68 13.30 9.78
N LEU A 481 -31.51 13.05 10.38
CA LEU A 481 -30.22 13.57 9.94
C LEU A 481 -29.28 12.47 9.43
N VAL A 482 -29.44 11.22 9.88
CA VAL A 482 -28.57 10.11 9.47
C VAL A 482 -29.22 9.33 8.32
N LEU A 483 -30.39 8.72 8.56
CA LEU A 483 -31.09 7.92 7.56
C LEU A 483 -31.73 8.79 6.48
N GLY A 484 -32.48 9.82 6.86
CA GLY A 484 -33.14 10.73 5.89
C GLY A 484 -32.19 11.55 5.01
N ALA A 485 -30.90 11.65 5.38
CA ALA A 485 -29.88 12.30 4.55
C ALA A 485 -29.23 11.34 3.53
N ARG A 486 -29.28 10.02 3.78
CA ARG A 486 -28.65 8.98 2.95
C ARG A 486 -29.63 8.22 2.07
N VAL A 487 -30.87 8.08 2.53
CA VAL A 487 -31.95 7.38 1.82
C VAL A 487 -33.00 8.40 1.39
N VAL A 488 -33.18 8.56 0.07
CA VAL A 488 -33.93 9.67 -0.53
C VAL A 488 -35.42 9.66 -0.14
N ASP A 489 -36.02 8.49 -0.05
CA ASP A 489 -37.44 8.26 0.24
C ASP A 489 -37.67 7.64 1.62
N TYR A 490 -36.74 7.87 2.57
CA TYR A 490 -36.82 7.30 3.90
C TYR A 490 -38.15 7.62 4.60
N VAL A 491 -38.84 6.58 5.05
CA VAL A 491 -39.98 6.68 5.98
C VAL A 491 -39.75 5.75 7.19
N PRO A 492 -40.20 6.13 8.40
CA PRO A 492 -39.98 5.35 9.62
C PRO A 492 -40.42 3.88 9.56
N SER A 493 -41.43 3.57 8.73
CA SER A 493 -41.92 2.20 8.57
C SER A 493 -40.91 1.25 7.92
N MET A 494 -39.95 1.77 7.13
CA MET A 494 -38.89 0.95 6.53
C MET A 494 -37.97 0.37 7.62
N LEU A 495 -37.59 1.19 8.61
CA LEU A 495 -36.79 0.71 9.74
C LEU A 495 -37.60 -0.17 10.69
N ASP A 496 -38.89 0.14 10.88
CA ASP A 496 -39.78 -0.70 11.70
C ASP A 496 -39.99 -2.08 11.06
N GLU A 497 -40.05 -2.17 9.72
CA GLU A 497 -40.12 -3.43 8.98
C GLU A 497 -38.86 -4.28 9.22
N LEU A 498 -37.68 -3.69 9.06
CA LEU A 498 -36.39 -4.38 9.28
C LEU A 498 -36.18 -4.84 10.72
N THR A 499 -36.58 -4.02 11.69
CA THR A 499 -36.49 -4.36 13.12
C THR A 499 -37.49 -5.42 13.53
N ALA A 500 -38.72 -5.37 13.02
CA ALA A 500 -39.76 -6.36 13.29
C ALA A 500 -39.49 -7.71 12.59
N ALA A 501 -38.83 -7.69 11.42
CA ALA A 501 -38.35 -8.89 10.73
C ALA A 501 -37.14 -9.53 11.43
N GLY A 502 -36.47 -8.79 12.33
CA GLY A 502 -35.27 -9.24 13.04
C GLY A 502 -34.00 -9.17 12.20
N GLU A 503 -34.01 -8.44 11.08
CA GLU A 503 -32.82 -8.20 10.24
C GLU A 503 -31.90 -7.11 10.83
N VAL A 504 -32.52 -6.13 11.51
CA VAL A 504 -31.81 -5.02 12.15
C VAL A 504 -32.13 -5.00 13.65
N LEU A 505 -31.09 -4.84 14.47
CA LEU A 505 -31.19 -4.63 15.91
C LEU A 505 -30.76 -3.20 16.25
N TRP A 506 -31.30 -2.65 17.33
CA TRP A 506 -30.84 -1.38 17.89
C TRP A 506 -30.43 -1.53 19.34
N SER A 507 -29.42 -0.77 19.76
CA SER A 507 -28.91 -0.78 21.14
C SER A 507 -28.76 0.65 21.68
N GLY A 508 -28.96 0.82 22.98
CA GLY A 508 -28.74 2.09 23.68
C GLY A 508 -27.34 2.18 24.30
N HIS A 509 -26.78 3.39 24.36
CA HIS A 509 -25.42 3.69 24.85
C HIS A 509 -25.41 4.81 25.90
N GLY A 510 -26.44 4.86 26.74
CA GLY A 510 -26.60 5.91 27.74
C GLY A 510 -27.47 7.08 27.30
N THR A 511 -27.83 7.90 28.30
CA THR A 511 -28.74 9.04 28.15
C THR A 511 -28.02 10.34 27.81
N LEU A 512 -28.69 11.22 27.08
CA LEU A 512 -28.32 12.61 26.85
C LEU A 512 -29.24 13.54 27.68
N PRO A 513 -28.89 14.83 27.87
CA PRO A 513 -29.73 15.77 28.61
C PRO A 513 -31.17 15.83 28.05
N GLY A 514 -32.16 15.66 28.93
CA GLY A 514 -33.57 15.67 28.56
C GLY A 514 -34.12 14.24 28.37
N THR A 515 -34.79 13.99 27.25
CA THR A 515 -35.40 12.68 26.91
C THR A 515 -34.75 12.06 25.68
N ASP A 516 -33.45 12.31 25.49
CA ASP A 516 -32.65 11.84 24.35
C ASP A 516 -31.58 10.86 24.85
N GLY A 517 -30.98 10.11 23.94
CA GLY A 517 -29.97 9.11 24.27
C GLY A 517 -29.15 8.72 23.07
N TRP A 518 -28.04 8.02 23.30
CA TRP A 518 -27.22 7.47 22.24
C TRP A 518 -27.77 6.11 21.81
N VAL A 519 -27.93 5.91 20.52
CA VAL A 519 -28.38 4.64 19.93
C VAL A 519 -27.49 4.26 18.76
N SER A 520 -27.32 2.97 18.51
CA SER A 520 -26.73 2.47 17.28
C SER A 520 -27.59 1.38 16.65
N LEU A 521 -27.42 1.18 15.35
CA LEU A 521 -28.05 0.11 14.58
C LEU A 521 -27.02 -0.97 14.26
N HIS A 522 -27.48 -2.21 14.14
CA HIS A 522 -26.67 -3.39 13.87
C HIS A 522 -27.44 -4.33 12.94
N LEU A 523 -26.75 -4.99 12.02
CA LEU A 523 -27.32 -6.15 11.33
C LEU A 523 -27.36 -7.33 12.31
N ALA A 524 -28.42 -8.11 12.32
CA ALA A 524 -28.59 -9.22 13.26
C ALA A 524 -27.45 -10.24 13.16
N ASP A 525 -27.01 -10.54 11.94
CA ASP A 525 -25.93 -11.52 11.67
C ASP A 525 -24.57 -11.07 12.24
N SER A 526 -24.30 -9.76 12.30
CA SER A 526 -23.02 -9.21 12.78
C SER A 526 -23.13 -8.50 14.14
N ALA A 527 -24.30 -8.54 14.79
CA ALA A 527 -24.54 -7.86 16.06
C ALA A 527 -23.61 -8.35 17.18
N HIS A 528 -23.34 -9.65 17.25
CA HIS A 528 -22.41 -10.24 18.23
C HIS A 528 -20.96 -9.68 18.14
N LEU A 529 -20.58 -9.12 16.99
CA LEU A 529 -19.27 -8.49 16.77
C LEU A 529 -19.30 -6.97 17.00
N THR A 530 -20.39 -6.32 16.58
CA THR A 530 -20.49 -4.85 16.50
C THR A 530 -21.12 -4.21 17.74
N LEU A 531 -21.81 -4.97 18.59
CA LEU A 531 -22.37 -4.46 19.84
C LEU A 531 -21.26 -4.01 20.81
N PRO A 532 -21.48 -2.91 21.56
CA PRO A 532 -20.54 -2.45 22.57
C PRO A 532 -20.55 -3.38 23.80
N ASP A 533 -19.55 -3.24 24.66
CA ASP A 533 -19.59 -3.85 25.98
C ASP A 533 -20.71 -3.22 26.83
N GLN A 534 -21.43 -4.04 27.59
CA GLN A 534 -22.54 -3.58 28.44
C GLN A 534 -22.02 -2.66 29.54
N ALA A 535 -22.71 -1.54 29.78
CA ALA A 535 -22.35 -0.62 30.86
C ALA A 535 -22.70 -1.23 32.22
N GLU A 536 -21.87 -0.92 33.23
CA GLU A 536 -22.17 -1.22 34.63
C GLU A 536 -23.22 -0.24 35.15
N ILE A 537 -24.31 -0.77 35.71
CA ILE A 537 -25.37 0.00 36.35
C ILE A 537 -25.66 -0.60 37.73
N ASP A 538 -26.13 0.24 38.65
CA ASP A 538 -26.63 -0.21 39.95
C ASP A 538 -27.95 -0.95 39.73
N THR A 539 -27.92 -2.29 39.80
CA THR A 539 -29.12 -3.10 39.61
C THR A 539 -29.99 -3.10 40.87
N THR A 540 -31.30 -3.08 40.66
CA THR A 540 -32.31 -3.31 41.71
C THR A 540 -32.96 -4.68 41.50
N PRO A 541 -33.67 -5.24 42.48
CA PRO A 541 -34.38 -6.53 42.31
C PRO A 541 -35.34 -6.55 41.10
N VAL A 542 -35.85 -5.37 40.69
CA VAL A 542 -36.69 -5.23 39.49
C VAL A 542 -35.87 -5.38 38.21
N HIS A 543 -34.62 -4.89 38.18
CA HIS A 543 -33.72 -5.06 37.03
C HIS A 543 -33.38 -6.53 36.82
N ASP A 544 -32.98 -7.22 37.90
CA ASP A 544 -32.59 -8.63 37.85
C ASP A 544 -33.75 -9.51 37.40
N ALA A 545 -34.96 -9.24 37.91
CA ALA A 545 -36.18 -9.96 37.51
C ALA A 545 -36.57 -9.71 36.04
N VAL A 546 -36.32 -8.52 35.49
CA VAL A 546 -36.55 -8.24 34.05
C VAL A 546 -35.57 -9.05 33.20
N VAL A 547 -34.28 -9.07 33.57
CA VAL A 547 -33.26 -9.86 32.86
C VAL A 547 -33.56 -11.35 32.94
N GLU A 548 -33.94 -11.86 34.12
CA GLU A 548 -34.32 -13.25 34.33
C GLU A 548 -35.54 -13.63 33.49
N ALA A 549 -36.59 -12.81 33.48
CA ALA A 549 -37.80 -13.06 32.68
C ALA A 549 -37.51 -13.16 31.18
N LEU A 550 -36.50 -12.42 30.69
CA LEU A 550 -36.11 -12.39 29.29
C LEU A 550 -35.02 -13.41 28.92
N SER A 551 -34.30 -13.96 29.90
CA SER A 551 -33.18 -14.91 29.72
C SER A 551 -33.58 -16.19 28.98
N GLY A 552 -34.85 -16.59 29.03
CA GLY A 552 -35.40 -17.74 28.30
C GLY A 552 -35.54 -17.55 26.79
N GLY A 553 -35.03 -16.44 26.22
CA GLY A 553 -35.07 -16.17 24.78
C GLY A 553 -36.43 -15.67 24.26
N GLY A 554 -37.35 -15.31 25.16
CA GLY A 554 -38.69 -14.84 24.81
C GLY A 554 -38.77 -13.33 24.57
N ALA A 555 -39.58 -12.91 23.60
CA ALA A 555 -39.93 -11.51 23.37
C ALA A 555 -41.29 -11.20 24.01
N TYR A 556 -41.34 -10.29 24.99
CA TYR A 556 -42.56 -10.02 25.77
C TYR A 556 -43.10 -8.60 25.55
N PHE A 557 -44.43 -8.49 25.43
CA PHE A 557 -45.11 -7.22 25.57
C PHE A 557 -45.08 -6.75 27.04
N PHE A 558 -45.17 -5.44 27.25
CA PHE A 558 -45.07 -4.81 28.58
C PHE A 558 -45.91 -5.48 29.68
N ARG A 559 -47.18 -5.81 29.41
CA ARG A 559 -48.07 -6.42 30.42
C ARG A 559 -47.65 -7.84 30.78
N SER A 560 -47.24 -8.65 29.81
CA SER A 560 -46.70 -9.99 30.07
C SER A 560 -45.39 -9.93 30.85
N LEU A 561 -44.52 -8.97 30.54
CA LEU A 561 -43.29 -8.72 31.29
C LEU A 561 -43.60 -8.27 32.73
N SER A 562 -44.56 -7.36 32.91
CA SER A 562 -45.02 -6.91 34.23
C SER A 562 -45.58 -8.04 35.09
N ASP A 563 -46.34 -8.96 34.50
CA ASP A 563 -46.91 -10.10 35.21
C ASP A 563 -45.81 -11.08 35.67
N LEU A 564 -44.80 -11.33 34.82
CA LEU A 564 -43.64 -12.18 35.13
C LEU A 564 -42.75 -11.57 36.23
N VAL A 565 -42.42 -10.28 36.10
CA VAL A 565 -41.63 -9.55 37.09
C VAL A 565 -42.38 -9.45 38.42
N GLY A 566 -43.70 -9.25 38.38
CA GLY A 566 -44.55 -9.25 39.56
C GLY A 566 -44.60 -10.59 40.29
N GLN A 567 -44.51 -11.72 39.57
CA GLN A 567 -44.41 -13.03 40.21
C GLN A 567 -43.07 -13.23 40.94
N ALA A 568 -41.98 -12.66 40.42
CA ALA A 568 -40.64 -12.78 41.01
C ALA A 568 -40.41 -11.83 42.19
N VAL A 569 -40.87 -10.57 42.09
CA VAL A 569 -40.54 -9.49 43.06
C VAL A 569 -41.74 -9.07 43.92
N GLY A 570 -42.95 -9.55 43.62
CA GLY A 570 -44.19 -9.18 44.29
C GLY A 570 -44.95 -8.05 43.58
N THR A 571 -45.39 -7.00 44.28
CA THR A 571 -46.12 -5.90 43.63
C THR A 571 -45.17 -4.95 42.89
N THR A 572 -45.33 -4.81 41.58
CA THR A 572 -44.54 -3.89 40.75
C THR A 572 -45.34 -2.63 40.40
N ASP A 573 -44.72 -1.45 40.47
CA ASP A 573 -45.26 -0.20 39.93
C ASP A 573 -44.90 -0.09 38.43
N ASP A 574 -45.89 0.17 37.57
CA ASP A 574 -45.71 0.38 36.12
C ASP A 574 -44.60 1.39 35.82
N LYS A 575 -44.48 2.45 36.63
CA LYS A 575 -43.44 3.48 36.46
C LYS A 575 -42.05 3.00 36.85
N ALA A 576 -41.95 2.19 37.91
CA ALA A 576 -40.68 1.62 38.34
C ALA A 576 -40.18 0.57 37.33
N LEU A 577 -41.10 -0.21 36.75
CA LEU A 577 -40.78 -1.15 35.68
C LEU A 577 -40.35 -0.43 34.40
N GLU A 578 -41.06 0.63 34.00
CA GLU A 578 -40.67 1.47 32.85
C GLU A 578 -39.26 2.04 33.05
N ALA A 579 -38.95 2.60 34.22
CA ALA A 579 -37.62 3.12 34.53
C ALA A 579 -36.54 2.03 34.44
N ALA A 580 -36.76 0.88 35.07
CA ALA A 580 -35.80 -0.23 35.07
C ALA A 580 -35.52 -0.78 33.66
N VAL A 581 -36.55 -0.88 32.80
CA VAL A 581 -36.36 -1.31 31.41
C VAL A 581 -35.54 -0.28 30.63
N TRP A 582 -35.81 1.02 30.80
CA TRP A 582 -35.01 2.06 30.14
C TRP A 582 -33.56 2.10 30.64
N ASP A 583 -33.32 1.90 31.93
CA ASP A 583 -31.97 1.78 32.49
C ASP A 583 -31.22 0.57 31.88
N LEU A 584 -31.92 -0.55 31.67
CA LEU A 584 -31.38 -1.73 30.97
C LEU A 584 -31.16 -1.51 29.47
N VAL A 585 -32.00 -0.70 28.80
CA VAL A 585 -31.79 -0.29 27.39
C VAL A 585 -30.54 0.58 27.29
N TRP A 586 -30.40 1.56 28.18
CA TRP A 586 -29.26 2.48 28.15
C TRP A 586 -27.94 1.85 28.56
N SER A 587 -27.97 0.75 29.31
CA SER A 587 -26.79 -0.07 29.59
C SER A 587 -26.44 -1.06 28.46
N GLY A 588 -27.22 -1.11 27.38
CA GLY A 588 -26.97 -1.99 26.23
C GLY A 588 -27.35 -3.45 26.46
N ARG A 589 -28.31 -3.72 27.36
CA ARG A 589 -28.78 -5.09 27.67
C ARG A 589 -30.08 -5.46 26.96
N LEU A 590 -30.96 -4.48 26.75
CA LEU A 590 -32.29 -4.68 26.16
C LEU A 590 -32.44 -3.98 24.81
N SER A 591 -33.28 -4.57 23.97
CA SER A 591 -33.76 -4.01 22.71
C SER A 591 -35.28 -4.20 22.56
N ASN A 592 -35.84 -3.66 21.48
CA ASN A 592 -37.25 -3.78 21.12
C ASN A 592 -37.39 -4.13 19.64
N ASP A 593 -38.44 -4.87 19.29
CA ASP A 593 -38.76 -5.23 17.91
C ASP A 593 -39.14 -4.04 17.01
N THR A 594 -39.30 -2.83 17.56
CA THR A 594 -39.48 -1.60 16.78
C THR A 594 -38.75 -0.41 17.42
N LEU A 595 -38.58 0.68 16.66
CA LEU A 595 -38.09 1.95 17.21
C LEU A 595 -39.22 2.81 17.83
N THR A 596 -40.46 2.28 17.88
CA THR A 596 -41.64 3.02 18.38
C THR A 596 -41.48 3.54 19.82
N PRO A 597 -40.95 2.75 20.78
CA PRO A 597 -40.70 3.21 22.16
C PRO A 597 -39.76 4.41 22.23
N VAL A 598 -38.68 4.38 21.46
CA VAL A 598 -37.68 5.46 21.39
C VAL A 598 -38.31 6.72 20.80
N ARG A 599 -39.10 6.58 19.72
CA ARG A 599 -39.84 7.71 19.15
C ARG A 599 -40.82 8.33 20.16
N ALA A 600 -41.50 7.51 20.96
CA ALA A 600 -42.42 7.97 22.00
C ALA A 600 -41.68 8.72 23.12
N LEU A 601 -40.54 8.20 23.57
CA LEU A 601 -39.68 8.83 24.58
C LEU A 601 -39.20 10.22 24.14
N ILE A 602 -38.68 10.32 22.91
CA ILE A 602 -38.16 11.56 22.31
C ILE A 602 -39.29 12.58 22.10
N SER A 603 -40.47 12.14 21.69
CA SER A 603 -41.61 13.03 21.42
C SER A 603 -42.22 13.65 22.68
N GLY A 604 -41.97 13.08 23.85
CA GLY A 604 -42.52 13.50 25.14
C GLY A 604 -41.72 14.58 25.88
N GLY A 605 -40.51 14.93 25.43
CA GLY A 605 -39.61 15.81 26.17
C GLY A 605 -38.73 16.74 25.34
N ARG A 606 -37.66 17.23 25.96
CA ARG A 606 -36.66 18.11 25.31
C ARG A 606 -35.54 17.25 24.76
N THR A 607 -35.22 17.45 23.48
CA THR A 607 -34.25 16.63 22.73
C THR A 607 -33.12 17.50 22.21
N THR A 608 -31.97 16.90 21.89
CA THR A 608 -30.79 17.60 21.38
C THR A 608 -31.06 18.24 20.02
N HIS A 609 -31.82 17.55 19.16
CA HIS A 609 -32.25 18.06 17.86
C HIS A 609 -33.76 18.36 17.85
N ARG A 610 -34.13 19.54 17.35
CA ARG A 610 -35.52 20.02 17.34
C ARG A 610 -36.29 19.36 16.18
N ARG A 611 -37.17 18.42 16.49
CA ARG A 611 -38.03 17.76 15.50
C ARG A 611 -39.30 18.58 15.26
N ARG A 612 -39.73 18.69 14.00
CA ARG A 612 -41.06 19.24 13.67
C ARG A 612 -42.09 18.14 13.95
N PRO A 613 -43.12 18.37 14.79
CA PRO A 613 -44.09 17.34 15.09
C PRO A 613 -44.83 16.91 13.80
N PRO A 614 -45.05 15.60 13.57
CA PRO A 614 -45.85 15.14 12.44
C PRO A 614 -47.28 15.68 12.56
N ALA A 615 -47.94 15.89 11.42
CA ALA A 615 -49.34 16.30 11.41
C ALA A 615 -50.18 15.27 12.19
N PRO A 616 -51.06 15.70 13.11
CA PRO A 616 -51.87 14.78 13.89
C PRO A 616 -52.73 13.94 12.93
N ARG A 617 -52.63 12.61 13.03
CA ARG A 617 -53.58 11.71 12.36
C ARG A 617 -54.99 12.12 12.79
N ALA A 618 -55.80 12.60 11.85
CA ALA A 618 -57.20 12.88 12.07
C ALA A 618 -57.90 11.57 12.44
N ARG A 619 -58.04 11.29 13.74
CA ARG A 619 -58.94 10.26 14.21
C ARG A 619 -60.34 10.77 13.90
N LEU A 620 -61.09 10.02 13.09
CA LEU A 620 -62.50 10.26 12.85
C LEU A 620 -63.21 10.25 14.22
N SER A 621 -63.58 11.43 14.70
CA SER A 621 -64.24 11.62 15.98
C SER A 621 -65.64 11.00 15.91
N SER A 622 -65.76 9.76 16.38
CA SER A 622 -67.01 9.25 16.91
C SER A 622 -67.37 10.09 18.13
N ARG A 623 -68.22 11.10 17.93
CA ARG A 623 -68.85 11.91 18.97
C ARG A 623 -69.71 11.05 19.90
N ARG A 624 -69.08 10.38 20.86
CA ARG A 624 -69.74 9.99 22.13
C ARG A 624 -68.75 10.13 23.27
N SER A 625 -69.09 11.06 24.18
CA SER A 625 -68.65 11.10 25.58
C SER A 625 -67.28 11.72 25.87
N ALA A 626 -67.20 13.05 25.76
CA ALA A 626 -66.27 13.85 26.55
C ALA A 626 -66.74 13.85 28.02
N ALA A 627 -66.28 12.88 28.80
CA ALA A 627 -66.30 12.93 30.25
C ALA A 627 -64.91 12.50 30.73
N ARG A 628 -64.22 13.40 31.44
CA ARG A 628 -63.00 13.14 32.21
C ARG A 628 -63.20 11.87 33.05
N ARG A 629 -62.65 10.75 32.59
CA ARG A 629 -62.46 9.55 33.41
C ARG A 629 -61.02 9.55 33.93
N PRO A 630 -60.78 9.18 35.20
CA PRO A 630 -59.45 8.85 35.69
C PRO A 630 -58.82 7.80 34.76
N GLY A 631 -57.52 7.91 34.49
CA GLY A 631 -56.80 7.01 33.60
C GLY A 631 -56.84 5.57 34.13
N LEU A 632 -57.82 4.79 33.68
CA LEU A 632 -57.81 3.34 33.81
C LEU A 632 -56.63 2.80 33.00
N PRO A 633 -55.86 1.81 33.53
CA PRO A 633 -54.76 1.22 32.80
C PRO A 633 -55.27 0.66 31.48
N SER A 634 -54.73 1.17 30.37
CA SER A 634 -54.98 0.58 29.05
C SER A 634 -54.34 -0.81 29.02
N ARG A 635 -54.97 -1.75 28.33
CA ARG A 635 -54.40 -3.10 28.10
C ARG A 635 -53.05 -3.06 27.36
N THR A 636 -52.65 -1.92 26.82
CA THR A 636 -51.45 -1.74 25.99
C THR A 636 -50.26 -1.12 26.73
N GLY A 637 -50.39 -0.69 27.99
CA GLY A 637 -49.30 -0.05 28.73
C GLY A 637 -48.95 1.38 28.25
N PRO A 638 -47.88 2.00 28.81
CA PRO A 638 -47.34 3.29 28.37
C PRO A 638 -46.89 3.28 26.90
N ALA A 639 -46.96 4.43 26.22
CA ALA A 639 -46.53 4.54 24.82
C ALA A 639 -45.03 4.32 24.61
N THR A 640 -44.23 4.63 25.64
CA THR A 640 -42.80 4.36 25.79
C THR A 640 -42.46 2.89 26.01
N MET A 641 -43.47 2.02 26.19
CA MET A 641 -43.31 0.58 26.43
C MET A 641 -43.96 -0.28 25.33
N ALA A 642 -44.24 0.32 24.17
CA ALA A 642 -44.81 -0.38 23.02
C ALA A 642 -43.87 -1.46 22.45
N GLY A 643 -44.41 -2.40 21.65
CA GLY A 643 -43.63 -3.47 21.04
C GLY A 643 -43.27 -4.60 22.01
N ARG A 644 -42.40 -5.50 21.55
CA ARG A 644 -41.87 -6.63 22.33
C ARG A 644 -40.44 -6.34 22.74
N TRP A 645 -40.16 -6.55 24.01
CA TRP A 645 -38.84 -6.37 24.60
C TRP A 645 -38.08 -7.68 24.62
N THR A 646 -36.79 -7.63 24.30
CA THR A 646 -35.87 -8.77 24.22
C THR A 646 -34.51 -8.41 24.78
N LEU A 647 -33.76 -9.41 25.24
CA LEU A 647 -32.33 -9.26 25.50
C LEU A 647 -31.57 -9.13 24.18
N LEU A 648 -30.50 -8.32 24.19
CA LEU A 648 -29.54 -8.28 23.10
C LEU A 648 -28.72 -9.59 23.06
N PRO A 649 -28.24 -10.01 21.87
CA PRO A 649 -27.46 -11.24 21.74
C PRO A 649 -26.13 -11.14 22.47
N ASP A 650 -25.59 -12.31 22.84
CA ASP A 650 -24.29 -12.39 23.49
C ASP A 650 -23.18 -11.88 22.56
N LEU A 651 -22.19 -11.22 23.16
CA LEU A 651 -21.01 -10.72 22.47
C LEU A 651 -20.05 -11.87 22.14
N GLU A 652 -19.33 -11.76 21.02
CA GLU A 652 -18.21 -12.66 20.72
C GLU A 652 -17.13 -12.55 21.81
N PRO A 653 -16.80 -13.64 22.53
CA PRO A 653 -15.82 -13.62 23.62
C PRO A 653 -14.38 -13.39 23.14
N ASP A 654 -14.05 -13.73 21.88
CA ASP A 654 -12.71 -13.47 21.33
C ASP A 654 -12.53 -11.99 20.95
N ALA A 655 -11.76 -11.28 21.78
CA ALA A 655 -11.38 -9.89 21.54
C ALA A 655 -10.68 -9.66 20.19
N THR A 656 -9.99 -10.67 19.65
CA THR A 656 -9.29 -10.57 18.36
C THR A 656 -10.28 -10.47 17.21
N ARG A 657 -11.31 -11.32 17.22
CA ARG A 657 -12.37 -11.32 16.20
C ARG A 657 -13.16 -10.02 16.22
N ARG A 658 -13.50 -9.52 17.42
CA ARG A 658 -14.16 -8.21 17.57
C ARG A 658 -13.29 -7.06 17.10
N ALA A 659 -11.99 -7.07 17.43
CA ALA A 659 -11.07 -6.04 16.96
C ALA A 659 -10.90 -6.05 15.43
N HIS A 660 -10.85 -7.24 14.82
CA HIS A 660 -10.80 -7.40 13.37
C HIS A 660 -12.07 -6.86 12.70
N ALA A 661 -13.25 -7.26 13.17
CA ALA A 661 -14.52 -6.75 12.66
C ALA A 661 -14.67 -5.24 12.86
N ALA A 662 -14.20 -4.69 13.99
CA ALA A 662 -14.20 -3.25 14.22
C ALA A 662 -13.27 -2.51 13.25
N ALA A 663 -12.13 -3.09 12.90
CA ALA A 663 -11.22 -2.55 11.89
C ALA A 663 -11.86 -2.59 10.50
N GLU A 664 -12.42 -3.72 10.08
CA GLU A 664 -13.15 -3.83 8.80
C GLU A 664 -14.30 -2.82 8.72
N GLY A 665 -15.12 -2.72 9.77
CA GLY A 665 -16.20 -1.73 9.82
C GLY A 665 -15.72 -0.28 9.82
N LEU A 666 -14.50 0.01 10.32
CA LEU A 666 -13.89 1.34 10.17
C LEU A 666 -13.45 1.60 8.73
N LEU A 667 -12.84 0.62 8.06
CA LEU A 667 -12.44 0.71 6.66
C LEU A 667 -13.67 0.90 5.76
N GLU A 668 -14.72 0.10 5.94
CA GLU A 668 -15.98 0.22 5.19
C GLU A 668 -16.68 1.54 5.45
N ARG A 669 -16.69 2.02 6.70
CA ARG A 669 -17.31 3.30 7.05
C ARG A 669 -16.56 4.48 6.46
N HIS A 670 -15.23 4.45 6.44
CA HIS A 670 -14.44 5.61 6.02
C HIS A 670 -13.90 5.53 4.59
N GLY A 671 -13.92 4.35 3.96
CA GLY A 671 -13.45 4.11 2.60
C GLY A 671 -11.95 4.27 2.42
N VAL A 672 -11.18 4.09 3.51
CA VAL A 672 -9.72 4.29 3.60
C VAL A 672 -9.11 3.06 4.26
#